data_AF-A0AA35QBI2-F1
#
_entry.id   AF-A0AA35QBI2-F1
#
_cell.length_a   1.000
_cell.length_b   1.000
_cell.length_c   1.000
_cell.angle_alpha   90.00
_cell.angle_beta   90.00
_cell.angle_gamma   90.00
#
_symmetry.space_group_name_H-M   'P 1'
#
loop_
_entity.id
_entity.type
_entity.pdbx_description
1 polymer ?
#
loop_
_entity_poly.entity_id
_entity_poly.type
_entity_poly.pdbx_seq_one_letter_code
_entity_poly.pdbx_strand_id
1 'polypeptide(L)'
;MTAIVLVMTILIRRSSGQLLKLPKNKKSLTLRIDDIPADYIDILDHNLESIVKEVLNLWGDADKVVRCSLVRYGNDSLCATISIITLLSVDDLSAQLGRAGNSYPYSFTCKFEGIILLYEDENGVDVDIIVVTGLGGYALGSWKSPNSDDVWLRDFLPKDVPNIRVLLYGYDTTLPGSLLKQSIGDLGGALLEQINAYRARDKTSHRPIIFIGYSLGGLLIKEMLIRVRRKRSDEDAILSNASYGILFFGVPNLSLRNDQLRTLVRVAVTNEDNIPLNRDYSGLVKYSSRSQGDYTVVRERLRRLIDKAKQEVATRFAEYNLYQPQSEITQACLRSLAFDDMDGRQNKIAAAAKDICKWLLSHETLVQWTRQYRGLLWIKGKPGSGKLTLLKFALCEVPAYYGADTLVFSFFFHGRGYELQRNLLGLFRSILYQLLSCVPGALRDLIDEFEAKRKSVGEPGEKWQWHLQQLQAFLASSLPRILKRFPVIVFIDALDECGEQPAVELIGYLKDLLLGLPLTNSRFGIFFSCRYYPIVELDSGSTILLDTENNADITTYIQTRFSGSYTDAQIQSIISDSAQGVFMWAHFVVERVLQLKRQGESRGKIKTEIKRTPQTLDDLYHGLIQGVENRSDALRLMQWICFSIRPLTTDELQWAMAVQPDRTHKSLEECQHSEDFIADENVDRRIKTLSCGLAEIVASTTAPVVQFIHQTVQAGGPVKISLAALCHNVMGVSREVGRGSRNISERSSGSAWMVDRAPR
;
A
#
# COMPACT_ATOMS: atom_id res chain seq x y z
N MET A 1 -89.91 36.93 -28.56
CA MET A 1 -89.22 35.80 -27.88
C MET A 1 -88.57 34.89 -28.92
N THR A 2 -87.63 35.45 -29.71
CA THR A 2 -86.98 34.75 -30.84
C THR A 2 -85.57 35.31 -31.13
N ALA A 3 -85.06 36.21 -30.28
CA ALA A 3 -83.71 36.79 -30.41
C ALA A 3 -82.71 36.28 -29.34
N ILE A 4 -83.19 35.60 -28.28
CA ILE A 4 -82.32 35.03 -27.23
C ILE A 4 -81.89 33.59 -27.56
N VAL A 5 -82.59 32.86 -28.43
CA VAL A 5 -82.21 31.50 -28.83
C VAL A 5 -81.10 31.49 -29.91
N LEU A 6 -80.99 32.52 -30.74
CA LEU A 6 -79.99 32.55 -31.83
C LEU A 6 -78.56 32.90 -31.34
N VAL A 7 -78.43 33.61 -30.21
CA VAL A 7 -77.12 34.01 -29.66
C VAL A 7 -76.47 32.87 -28.86
N MET A 8 -77.23 31.97 -28.24
CA MET A 8 -76.67 30.78 -27.59
C MET A 8 -76.20 29.70 -28.58
N THR A 9 -76.79 29.57 -29.77
CA THR A 9 -76.31 28.58 -30.76
C THR A 9 -75.01 29.01 -31.45
N ILE A 10 -74.72 30.32 -31.53
CA ILE A 10 -73.46 30.83 -32.12
C ILE A 10 -72.31 30.80 -31.11
N LEU A 11 -72.58 30.96 -29.80
CA LEU A 11 -71.55 30.86 -28.76
C LEU A 11 -71.18 29.41 -28.38
N ILE A 12 -72.08 28.43 -28.59
CA ILE A 12 -71.75 27.00 -28.42
C ILE A 12 -71.04 26.41 -29.67
N ARG A 13 -71.15 27.05 -30.85
CA ARG A 13 -70.41 26.63 -32.07
C ARG A 13 -69.06 27.32 -32.28
N ARG A 14 -68.66 28.30 -31.46
CA ARG A 14 -67.33 28.95 -31.55
C ARG A 14 -66.32 28.53 -30.48
N SER A 15 -66.71 27.70 -29.51
CA SER A 15 -65.81 27.07 -28.53
C SER A 15 -65.47 25.61 -28.85
N SER A 16 -65.96 25.07 -29.97
CA SER A 16 -65.65 23.72 -30.48
C SER A 16 -65.19 23.83 -31.93
N GLY A 17 -63.92 24.19 -32.13
CA GLY A 17 -63.42 24.49 -33.48
C GLY A 17 -61.94 24.81 -33.59
N GLN A 18 -61.08 24.32 -32.70
CA GLN A 18 -59.81 23.81 -33.21
C GLN A 18 -60.07 22.36 -33.55
N LEU A 19 -60.17 22.05 -34.84
CA LEU A 19 -59.76 20.74 -35.31
C LEU A 19 -58.34 20.54 -34.76
N LEU A 20 -58.21 19.83 -33.64
CA LEU A 20 -57.03 19.04 -33.37
C LEU A 20 -56.81 18.27 -34.66
N LYS A 21 -55.77 18.64 -35.42
CA LYS A 21 -55.27 17.78 -36.49
C LYS A 21 -54.83 16.51 -35.78
N LEU A 22 -55.74 15.54 -35.71
CA LEU A 22 -55.41 14.19 -35.31
C LEU A 22 -54.21 13.77 -36.18
N PRO A 23 -53.11 13.28 -35.58
CA PRO A 23 -51.98 12.81 -36.35
C PRO A 23 -52.51 11.77 -37.35
N LYS A 24 -52.31 12.00 -38.65
CA LYS A 24 -52.91 11.17 -39.71
C LYS A 24 -52.39 9.72 -39.73
N ASN A 25 -51.39 9.40 -38.92
CA ASN A 25 -50.78 8.07 -38.83
C ASN A 25 -50.68 7.62 -37.37
N LYS A 26 -51.09 6.38 -37.08
CA LYS A 26 -50.88 5.71 -35.79
C LYS A 26 -49.37 5.67 -35.47
N LYS A 27 -48.99 5.95 -34.22
CA LYS A 27 -47.61 5.91 -33.74
C LYS A 27 -47.45 4.78 -32.73
N SER A 28 -46.33 4.07 -32.78
CA SER A 28 -45.95 3.12 -31.73
C SER A 28 -45.26 3.86 -30.58
N LEU A 29 -45.93 3.94 -29.44
CA LEU A 29 -45.45 4.55 -28.21
C LEU A 29 -44.99 3.46 -27.24
N THR A 30 -43.79 3.62 -26.67
CA THR A 30 -43.23 2.67 -25.70
C THR A 30 -43.35 3.24 -24.29
N LEU A 31 -43.93 2.46 -23.39
CA LEU A 31 -44.19 2.80 -21.99
C LEU A 31 -43.45 1.83 -21.07
N ARG A 32 -43.12 2.30 -19.88
CA ARG A 32 -42.61 1.47 -18.78
C ARG A 32 -43.73 1.24 -17.77
N ILE A 33 -43.79 0.01 -17.30
CA ILE A 33 -44.62 -0.41 -16.18
C ILE A 33 -43.68 -0.69 -15.01
N ASP A 34 -43.93 -0.04 -13.90
CA ASP A 34 -43.21 -0.21 -12.65
C ASP A 34 -44.04 -0.97 -11.61
N ASP A 35 -43.32 -1.55 -10.65
CA ASP A 35 -43.86 -2.20 -9.46
C ASP A 35 -44.80 -3.39 -9.71
N ILE A 36 -44.58 -4.15 -10.80
CA ILE A 36 -45.33 -5.37 -11.08
C ILE A 36 -45.00 -6.41 -10.00
N PRO A 37 -45.95 -6.88 -9.18
CA PRO A 37 -45.66 -7.90 -8.18
C PRO A 37 -45.27 -9.24 -8.85
N ALA A 38 -44.36 -9.99 -8.23
CA ALA A 38 -43.89 -11.27 -8.79
C ALA A 38 -45.03 -12.27 -9.06
N ASP A 39 -46.06 -12.29 -8.22
CA ASP A 39 -47.22 -13.19 -8.37
C ASP A 39 -48.17 -12.79 -9.51
N TYR A 40 -47.97 -11.62 -10.13
CA TYR A 40 -48.83 -11.09 -11.19
C TYR A 40 -48.29 -11.37 -12.60
N ILE A 41 -47.16 -12.07 -12.75
CA ILE A 41 -46.51 -12.31 -14.05
C ILE A 41 -47.44 -13.09 -15.01
N ASP A 42 -48.08 -14.15 -14.54
CA ASP A 42 -48.90 -15.03 -15.38
C ASP A 42 -50.20 -14.37 -15.86
N ILE A 43 -50.68 -13.36 -15.12
CA ILE A 43 -51.89 -12.60 -15.44
C ILE A 43 -51.58 -11.22 -16.04
N LEU A 44 -50.30 -10.83 -16.15
CA LEU A 44 -49.88 -9.51 -16.59
C LEU A 44 -50.38 -9.21 -18.02
N ASP A 45 -50.15 -10.12 -18.96
CA ASP A 45 -50.55 -9.90 -20.36
C ASP A 45 -52.09 -9.77 -20.47
N HIS A 46 -52.85 -10.56 -19.70
CA HIS A 46 -54.30 -10.46 -19.63
C HIS A 46 -54.79 -9.13 -19.04
N ASN A 47 -54.18 -8.69 -17.93
CA ASN A 47 -54.51 -7.43 -17.29
C ASN A 47 -54.21 -6.24 -18.22
N LEU A 48 -53.08 -6.29 -18.95
CA LEU A 48 -52.72 -5.25 -19.90
C LEU A 48 -53.71 -5.18 -21.07
N GLU A 49 -54.14 -6.32 -21.61
CA GLU A 49 -55.19 -6.33 -22.63
C GLU A 49 -56.50 -5.73 -22.10
N SER A 50 -56.87 -6.00 -20.85
CA SER A 50 -58.07 -5.49 -20.20
C SER A 50 -58.02 -3.96 -20.03
N ILE A 51 -56.93 -3.43 -19.45
CA ILE A 51 -56.69 -1.99 -19.26
C ILE A 51 -56.72 -1.26 -20.61
N VAL A 52 -56.05 -1.82 -21.61
CA VAL A 52 -55.96 -1.22 -22.94
C VAL A 52 -57.31 -1.23 -23.64
N LYS A 53 -58.09 -2.31 -23.53
CA LYS A 53 -59.48 -2.37 -24.04
C LYS A 53 -60.36 -1.30 -23.37
N GLU A 54 -60.23 -1.07 -22.08
CA GLU A 54 -60.99 -0.06 -21.36
C GLU A 54 -60.65 1.37 -21.83
N VAL A 55 -59.36 1.68 -21.94
CA VAL A 55 -58.88 3.00 -22.38
C VAL A 55 -59.24 3.28 -23.85
N LEU A 56 -59.15 2.26 -24.72
CA LEU A 56 -59.27 2.44 -26.17
C LEU A 56 -60.66 2.14 -26.73
N ASN A 57 -61.54 1.43 -26.01
CA ASN A 57 -62.96 1.30 -26.39
C ASN A 57 -63.69 2.65 -26.45
N LEU A 58 -63.17 3.68 -25.78
CA LEU A 58 -63.69 5.05 -25.87
C LEU A 58 -63.28 5.78 -27.17
N TRP A 59 -62.24 5.32 -27.89
CA TRP A 59 -61.64 6.03 -29.03
C TRP A 59 -61.37 5.17 -30.28
N GLY A 60 -61.74 3.89 -30.27
CA GLY A 60 -61.91 3.05 -31.46
C GLY A 60 -60.70 2.84 -32.37
N ASP A 61 -59.45 2.81 -31.87
CA ASP A 61 -58.30 2.65 -32.78
C ASP A 61 -56.99 2.13 -32.12
N ALA A 62 -56.93 0.84 -31.77
CA ALA A 62 -55.67 0.17 -31.43
C ALA A 62 -55.63 -1.29 -31.91
N ASP A 63 -54.58 -1.63 -32.66
CA ASP A 63 -54.47 -2.94 -33.33
C ASP A 63 -53.63 -3.97 -32.54
N LYS A 64 -52.77 -3.57 -31.58
CA LYS A 64 -51.94 -4.52 -30.80
C LYS A 64 -51.19 -3.88 -29.61
N VAL A 65 -51.11 -4.58 -28.47
CA VAL A 65 -50.12 -4.34 -27.40
C VAL A 65 -49.03 -5.38 -27.52
N VAL A 66 -47.77 -4.96 -27.48
CA VAL A 66 -46.63 -5.89 -27.48
C VAL A 66 -45.82 -5.65 -26.22
N ARG A 67 -45.78 -6.65 -25.33
CA ARG A 67 -44.81 -6.69 -24.24
C ARG A 67 -43.41 -6.89 -24.82
N CYS A 68 -42.54 -5.92 -24.58
CA CYS A 68 -41.21 -5.84 -25.16
C CYS A 68 -40.12 -6.29 -24.17
N SER A 69 -40.35 -6.17 -22.87
CA SER A 69 -39.49 -6.79 -21.84
C SER A 69 -40.21 -7.01 -20.53
N LEU A 70 -39.64 -7.90 -19.71
CA LEU A 70 -39.97 -8.11 -18.31
C LEU A 70 -38.64 -8.33 -17.59
N VAL A 71 -38.31 -7.49 -16.59
CA VAL A 71 -37.04 -7.56 -15.85
C VAL A 71 -37.32 -7.37 -14.36
N ARG A 72 -36.58 -8.08 -13.50
CA ARG A 72 -36.72 -7.92 -12.04
C ARG A 72 -36.25 -6.54 -11.60
N TYR A 73 -36.98 -5.92 -10.68
CA TYR A 73 -36.66 -4.62 -10.11
C TYR A 73 -36.76 -4.70 -8.58
N GLY A 74 -35.62 -4.82 -7.92
CA GLY A 74 -35.59 -5.09 -6.47
C GLY A 74 -35.87 -6.55 -6.12
N ASN A 75 -36.22 -6.82 -4.86
CA ASN A 75 -36.36 -8.20 -4.37
C ASN A 75 -37.71 -8.85 -4.74
N ASP A 76 -38.81 -8.08 -4.82
CA ASP A 76 -40.17 -8.62 -4.92
C ASP A 76 -41.04 -8.01 -6.05
N SER A 77 -40.48 -7.11 -6.88
CA SER A 77 -41.21 -6.50 -8.00
C SER A 77 -40.46 -6.59 -9.33
N LEU A 78 -41.18 -6.41 -10.43
CA LEU A 78 -40.69 -6.41 -11.80
C LEU A 78 -41.07 -5.12 -12.51
N CYS A 79 -40.31 -4.81 -13.55
CA CYS A 79 -40.62 -3.77 -14.50
C CYS A 79 -40.81 -4.38 -15.90
N ALA A 80 -41.72 -3.83 -16.67
CA ALA A 80 -41.93 -4.22 -18.06
C ALA A 80 -41.87 -3.02 -18.98
N THR A 81 -41.44 -3.23 -20.23
CA THR A 81 -41.67 -2.25 -21.29
C THR A 81 -42.72 -2.78 -22.24
N ILE A 82 -43.68 -1.94 -22.61
CA ILE A 82 -44.75 -2.28 -23.56
C ILE A 82 -44.76 -1.28 -24.70
N SER A 83 -45.10 -1.72 -25.90
CA SER A 83 -45.36 -0.82 -27.03
C SER A 83 -46.83 -0.88 -27.41
N ILE A 84 -47.44 0.29 -27.57
CA ILE A 84 -48.84 0.48 -27.92
C ILE A 84 -48.91 1.34 -29.18
N ILE A 85 -49.62 0.84 -30.19
CA ILE A 85 -49.91 1.60 -31.41
C ILE A 85 -51.18 2.43 -31.17
N THR A 86 -51.05 3.76 -31.16
CA THR A 86 -52.16 4.67 -30.87
C THR A 86 -52.09 5.98 -31.66
N LEU A 87 -53.22 6.68 -31.75
CA LEU A 87 -53.32 8.06 -32.24
C LEU A 87 -53.14 9.10 -31.12
N LEU A 88 -53.17 8.66 -29.85
CA LEU A 88 -53.04 9.53 -28.69
C LEU A 88 -51.62 10.11 -28.57
N SER A 89 -51.51 11.28 -27.94
CA SER A 89 -50.22 11.80 -27.51
C SER A 89 -49.67 10.95 -26.35
N VAL A 90 -48.36 11.03 -26.11
CA VAL A 90 -47.70 10.32 -24.99
C VAL A 90 -48.30 10.73 -23.65
N ASP A 91 -48.56 12.02 -23.46
CA ASP A 91 -49.11 12.56 -22.22
C ASP A 91 -50.56 12.13 -22.00
N ASP A 92 -51.39 12.15 -23.06
CA ASP A 92 -52.78 11.70 -22.99
C ASP A 92 -52.88 10.19 -22.71
N LEU A 93 -52.06 9.38 -23.38
CA LEU A 93 -52.01 7.93 -23.16
C LEU A 93 -51.56 7.61 -21.74
N SER A 94 -50.51 8.28 -21.24
CA SER A 94 -50.00 8.09 -19.87
C SER A 94 -51.04 8.48 -18.83
N ALA A 95 -51.77 9.58 -19.04
CA ALA A 95 -52.82 10.03 -18.12
C ALA A 95 -54.02 9.07 -18.10
N GLN A 96 -54.42 8.53 -19.25
CA GLN A 96 -55.53 7.58 -19.34
C GLN A 96 -55.17 6.20 -18.76
N LEU A 97 -53.96 5.70 -19.05
CA LEU A 97 -53.46 4.45 -18.45
C LEU A 97 -53.28 4.57 -16.94
N GLY A 98 -52.85 5.72 -16.43
CA GLY A 98 -52.80 5.96 -14.99
C GLY A 98 -54.19 5.93 -14.33
N ARG A 99 -55.24 6.41 -15.02
CA ARG A 99 -56.63 6.37 -14.50
C ARG A 99 -57.23 4.97 -14.53
N ALA A 100 -57.10 4.26 -15.65
CA ALA A 100 -57.62 2.89 -15.80
C ALA A 100 -56.79 1.87 -15.01
N GLY A 101 -55.49 2.13 -14.84
CA GLY A 101 -54.56 1.31 -14.07
C GLY A 101 -54.77 1.36 -12.56
N ASN A 102 -55.54 2.30 -12.01
CA ASN A 102 -55.78 2.41 -10.55
C ASN A 102 -56.45 1.18 -9.93
N SER A 103 -57.11 0.34 -10.75
CA SER A 103 -57.68 -0.94 -10.30
C SER A 103 -56.68 -2.09 -10.31
N TYR A 104 -55.43 -1.84 -10.72
CA TYR A 104 -54.34 -2.80 -10.83
C TYR A 104 -53.11 -2.27 -10.08
N PRO A 105 -52.18 -3.14 -9.64
CA PRO A 105 -51.00 -2.72 -8.87
C PRO A 105 -49.89 -2.13 -9.78
N TYR A 106 -50.22 -1.50 -10.91
CA TYR A 106 -49.26 -1.10 -11.93
C TYR A 106 -49.10 0.41 -12.00
N SER A 107 -47.86 0.89 -12.07
CA SER A 107 -47.55 2.29 -12.36
C SER A 107 -47.04 2.44 -13.79
N PHE A 108 -47.66 3.31 -14.59
CA PHE A 108 -47.27 3.55 -15.98
C PHE A 108 -46.50 4.87 -16.12
N THR A 109 -45.32 4.82 -16.75
CA THR A 109 -44.54 6.03 -17.06
C THR A 109 -43.99 6.03 -18.48
N CYS A 110 -43.91 7.23 -19.05
CA CYS A 110 -43.34 7.50 -20.37
C CYS A 110 -42.05 8.34 -20.32
N LYS A 111 -41.67 8.83 -19.13
CA LYS A 111 -40.57 9.79 -18.98
C LYS A 111 -39.20 9.12 -18.88
N PHE A 112 -39.15 7.87 -18.41
CA PHE A 112 -37.92 7.10 -18.27
C PHE A 112 -36.80 7.90 -17.55
N GLU A 113 -37.14 8.54 -16.42
CA GLU A 113 -36.19 9.31 -15.60
C GLU A 113 -35.46 8.42 -14.56
N GLY A 114 -34.23 8.78 -14.23
CA GLY A 114 -33.36 8.03 -13.32
C GLY A 114 -32.66 6.84 -13.99
N ILE A 115 -32.12 5.93 -13.16
CA ILE A 115 -31.50 4.68 -13.62
C ILE A 115 -32.56 3.62 -13.86
N ILE A 116 -32.52 3.02 -15.05
CA ILE A 116 -33.53 2.09 -15.56
C ILE A 116 -32.84 0.81 -15.99
N LEU A 117 -33.29 -0.31 -15.44
CA LEU A 117 -32.81 -1.62 -15.86
C LEU A 117 -33.50 -2.03 -17.17
N LEU A 118 -32.75 -2.08 -18.27
CA LEU A 118 -33.26 -2.52 -19.56
C LEU A 118 -33.13 -4.02 -19.76
N TYR A 119 -32.06 -4.61 -19.24
CA TYR A 119 -31.76 -6.03 -19.36
C TYR A 119 -30.81 -6.48 -18.25
N GLU A 120 -31.00 -7.69 -17.73
CA GLU A 120 -30.08 -8.39 -16.84
C GLU A 120 -30.03 -9.87 -17.24
N ASP A 121 -28.82 -10.42 -17.39
CA ASP A 121 -28.64 -11.84 -17.73
C ASP A 121 -28.96 -12.73 -16.52
N GLU A 122 -29.83 -13.71 -16.73
CA GLU A 122 -30.27 -14.66 -15.70
C GLU A 122 -29.16 -15.63 -15.28
N ASN A 123 -28.15 -15.85 -16.14
CA ASN A 123 -27.03 -16.75 -15.87
C ASN A 123 -25.91 -16.10 -15.02
N GLY A 124 -26.10 -14.83 -14.63
CA GLY A 124 -25.14 -14.04 -13.87
C GLY A 124 -24.54 -12.91 -14.70
N VAL A 125 -24.07 -11.87 -14.02
CA VAL A 125 -23.62 -10.63 -14.65
C VAL A 125 -22.19 -10.30 -14.26
N ASP A 126 -21.35 -10.16 -15.28
CA ASP A 126 -19.94 -9.79 -15.18
C ASP A 126 -19.69 -8.30 -15.38
N VAL A 127 -20.50 -7.59 -16.17
CA VAL A 127 -20.28 -6.19 -16.53
C VAL A 127 -21.58 -5.38 -16.57
N ASP A 128 -21.55 -4.16 -16.06
CA ASP A 128 -22.62 -3.18 -16.22
C ASP A 128 -22.34 -2.24 -17.39
N ILE A 129 -23.33 -2.09 -18.27
CA ILE A 129 -23.32 -1.13 -19.38
C ILE A 129 -24.25 0.00 -19.01
N ILE A 130 -23.71 1.18 -18.72
CA ILE A 130 -24.49 2.37 -18.34
C ILE A 130 -24.59 3.31 -19.53
N VAL A 131 -25.81 3.48 -20.02
CA VAL A 131 -26.13 4.25 -21.22
C VAL A 131 -26.72 5.59 -20.82
N VAL A 132 -26.16 6.69 -21.32
CA VAL A 132 -26.59 8.06 -21.04
C VAL A 132 -27.01 8.75 -22.34
N THR A 133 -28.27 9.17 -22.40
CA THR A 133 -28.90 9.75 -23.59
C THR A 133 -28.55 11.22 -23.81
N GLY A 134 -28.84 11.72 -25.01
CA GLY A 134 -28.65 13.13 -25.39
C GLY A 134 -29.78 14.05 -24.94
N LEU A 135 -29.59 15.36 -25.17
CA LEU A 135 -30.59 16.41 -24.89
C LEU A 135 -31.75 16.36 -25.90
N GLY A 136 -32.97 16.65 -25.44
CA GLY A 136 -34.19 16.73 -26.24
C GLY A 136 -34.75 15.39 -26.75
N GLY A 137 -34.29 14.25 -26.23
CA GLY A 137 -34.77 12.92 -26.64
C GLY A 137 -35.42 12.15 -25.49
N TYR A 138 -36.52 11.43 -25.78
CA TYR A 138 -37.05 10.40 -24.88
C TYR A 138 -35.96 9.35 -24.64
N ALA A 139 -35.66 9.03 -23.38
CA ALA A 139 -34.47 8.26 -23.01
C ALA A 139 -34.39 6.91 -23.75
N LEU A 140 -35.47 6.12 -23.77
CA LEU A 140 -35.52 4.87 -24.52
C LEU A 140 -35.67 5.09 -26.04
N GLY A 141 -36.46 6.10 -26.43
CA GLY A 141 -36.75 6.41 -27.84
C GLY A 141 -35.53 6.84 -28.66
N SER A 142 -34.50 7.37 -28.01
CA SER A 142 -33.23 7.73 -28.66
C SER A 142 -32.53 6.53 -29.30
N TRP A 143 -32.74 5.33 -28.75
CA TRP A 143 -32.07 4.09 -29.16
C TRP A 143 -32.97 3.14 -29.96
N LYS A 144 -34.24 3.53 -30.18
CA LYS A 144 -35.25 2.75 -30.89
C LYS A 144 -34.96 2.71 -32.39
N SER A 145 -35.16 1.54 -32.99
CA SER A 145 -35.08 1.32 -34.44
C SER A 145 -35.98 2.31 -35.20
N PRO A 146 -35.55 2.84 -36.35
CA PRO A 146 -36.41 3.72 -37.16
C PRO A 146 -37.66 3.04 -37.71
N ASN A 147 -37.61 1.71 -37.89
CA ASN A 147 -38.60 0.94 -38.63
C ASN A 147 -39.28 -0.16 -37.80
N SER A 148 -38.89 -0.33 -36.53
CA SER A 148 -39.44 -1.36 -35.64
C SER A 148 -39.46 -0.87 -34.19
N ASP A 149 -40.07 -1.66 -33.30
CA ASP A 149 -40.09 -1.39 -31.86
C ASP A 149 -38.86 -1.90 -31.10
N ASP A 150 -37.87 -2.39 -31.84
CA ASP A 150 -36.63 -2.91 -31.29
C ASP A 150 -35.74 -1.78 -30.76
N VAL A 151 -35.15 -2.02 -29.60
CA VAL A 151 -34.10 -1.22 -28.99
C VAL A 151 -32.88 -2.11 -28.89
N TRP A 152 -31.85 -1.85 -29.69
CA TRP A 152 -30.72 -2.77 -29.83
C TRP A 152 -30.00 -3.06 -28.50
N LEU A 153 -29.99 -2.11 -27.56
CA LEU A 153 -29.44 -2.28 -26.21
C LEU A 153 -30.16 -3.36 -25.40
N ARG A 154 -31.44 -3.59 -25.67
CA ARG A 154 -32.32 -4.56 -25.01
C ARG A 154 -32.51 -5.83 -25.84
N ASP A 155 -32.69 -5.70 -27.15
CA ASP A 155 -33.20 -6.79 -27.99
C ASP A 155 -32.11 -7.48 -28.83
N PHE A 156 -30.98 -6.79 -29.07
CA PHE A 156 -29.90 -7.26 -29.94
C PHE A 156 -28.65 -7.60 -29.13
N LEU A 157 -28.15 -6.64 -28.35
CA LEU A 157 -26.90 -6.73 -27.61
C LEU A 157 -26.87 -7.92 -26.64
N PRO A 158 -27.93 -8.21 -25.84
CA PRO A 158 -27.93 -9.39 -24.97
C PRO A 158 -27.80 -10.73 -25.67
N LYS A 159 -28.29 -10.82 -26.92
CA LYS A 159 -28.18 -12.06 -27.73
C LYS A 159 -26.79 -12.24 -28.35
N ASP A 160 -26.00 -11.18 -28.33
CA ASP A 160 -24.70 -11.09 -28.98
C ASP A 160 -23.56 -11.10 -27.96
N VAL A 161 -23.81 -10.64 -26.73
CA VAL A 161 -22.84 -10.61 -25.63
C VAL A 161 -23.54 -11.04 -24.33
N PRO A 162 -23.23 -12.25 -23.80
CA PRO A 162 -23.80 -12.75 -22.56
C PRO A 162 -23.15 -12.11 -21.32
N ASN A 163 -23.70 -12.39 -20.15
CA ASN A 163 -23.24 -11.97 -18.82
C ASN A 163 -23.19 -10.44 -18.62
N ILE A 164 -24.12 -9.71 -19.22
CA ILE A 164 -24.18 -8.25 -19.11
C ILE A 164 -25.45 -7.80 -18.40
N ARG A 165 -25.37 -6.60 -17.82
CA ARG A 165 -26.53 -5.83 -17.39
C ARG A 165 -26.52 -4.48 -18.09
N VAL A 166 -27.66 -4.08 -18.63
CA VAL A 166 -27.80 -2.83 -19.36
C VAL A 166 -28.69 -1.88 -18.57
N LEU A 167 -28.10 -0.76 -18.15
CA LEU A 167 -28.74 0.31 -17.42
C LEU A 167 -28.86 1.55 -18.32
N LEU A 168 -30.04 2.15 -18.38
CA LEU A 168 -30.29 3.40 -19.08
C LEU A 168 -30.49 4.51 -18.05
N TYR A 169 -29.76 5.61 -18.19
CA TYR A 169 -29.99 6.82 -17.42
C TYR A 169 -30.76 7.84 -18.26
N GLY A 170 -31.96 8.17 -17.82
CA GLY A 170 -32.72 9.29 -18.33
C GLY A 170 -32.80 10.43 -17.32
N TYR A 171 -32.91 11.65 -17.81
CA TYR A 171 -33.02 12.87 -17.02
C TYR A 171 -33.97 13.84 -17.75
N ASP A 172 -34.46 14.87 -17.06
CA ASP A 172 -35.32 15.87 -17.70
C ASP A 172 -34.53 16.56 -18.83
N THR A 173 -34.99 16.33 -20.06
CA THR A 173 -34.38 16.83 -21.29
C THR A 173 -35.12 18.07 -21.82
N THR A 174 -36.17 18.53 -21.13
CA THR A 174 -36.93 19.70 -21.55
C THR A 174 -36.14 20.98 -21.26
N LEU A 175 -36.13 21.91 -22.22
CA LEU A 175 -35.71 23.29 -22.00
C LEU A 175 -36.96 24.18 -22.07
N PRO A 176 -37.70 24.41 -20.96
CA PRO A 176 -38.69 25.46 -20.92
C PRO A 176 -38.03 26.76 -20.50
N GLY A 177 -38.35 27.86 -21.18
CA GLY A 177 -37.95 29.20 -20.75
C GLY A 177 -38.25 29.42 -19.27
N SER A 178 -37.23 29.87 -18.53
CA SER A 178 -37.25 30.35 -17.13
C SER A 178 -37.73 29.36 -16.06
N LEU A 179 -36.79 28.68 -15.37
CA LEU A 179 -36.55 28.80 -13.90
C LEU A 179 -35.62 27.71 -13.30
N LEU A 180 -35.18 26.69 -14.04
CA LEU A 180 -34.14 25.74 -13.57
C LEU A 180 -32.89 25.82 -14.47
N LYS A 181 -31.87 26.56 -14.02
CA LYS A 181 -30.54 26.66 -14.66
C LYS A 181 -29.65 25.49 -14.20
N GLN A 182 -30.04 24.24 -14.46
CA GLN A 182 -29.13 23.12 -14.15
C GLN A 182 -27.95 23.14 -15.12
N SER A 183 -26.75 23.31 -14.60
CA SER A 183 -25.52 23.25 -15.38
C SER A 183 -25.21 21.80 -15.77
N ILE A 184 -24.35 21.60 -16.78
CA ILE A 184 -23.75 20.29 -17.08
C ILE A 184 -23.10 19.70 -15.82
N GLY A 185 -22.58 20.57 -14.95
CA GLY A 185 -22.04 20.18 -13.66
C GLY A 185 -23.08 19.58 -12.72
N ASP A 186 -24.25 20.22 -12.59
CA ASP A 186 -25.32 19.72 -11.72
C ASP A 186 -25.88 18.39 -12.23
N LEU A 187 -26.09 18.29 -13.55
CA LEU A 187 -26.53 17.05 -14.20
C LEU A 187 -25.50 15.91 -14.08
N GLY A 188 -24.20 16.22 -14.24
CA GLY A 188 -23.13 15.23 -14.04
C GLY A 188 -22.99 14.81 -12.57
N GLY A 189 -23.28 15.70 -11.62
CA GLY A 189 -23.37 15.39 -10.19
C GLY A 189 -24.55 14.48 -9.87
N ALA A 190 -25.74 14.78 -10.40
CA ALA A 190 -26.93 13.95 -10.23
C ALA A 190 -26.73 12.54 -10.81
N LEU A 191 -26.07 12.42 -11.98
CA LEU A 191 -25.70 11.12 -12.56
C LEU A 191 -24.80 10.32 -11.62
N LEU A 192 -23.77 10.95 -11.04
CA LEU A 192 -22.85 10.33 -10.08
C LEU A 192 -23.61 9.76 -8.87
N GLU A 193 -24.43 10.60 -8.24
CA GLU A 193 -25.19 10.24 -7.03
C GLU A 193 -26.16 9.07 -7.30
N GLN A 194 -26.84 9.09 -8.43
CA GLN A 194 -27.78 8.03 -8.82
C GLN A 194 -27.04 6.69 -9.07
N ILE A 195 -25.89 6.72 -9.74
CA ILE A 195 -25.09 5.49 -9.98
C ILE A 195 -24.59 4.92 -8.65
N ASN A 196 -24.07 5.76 -7.76
CA ASN A 196 -23.60 5.32 -6.45
C ASN A 196 -24.75 4.73 -5.62
N ALA A 197 -25.89 5.43 -5.53
CA ALA A 197 -27.05 4.96 -4.79
C ALA A 197 -27.59 3.61 -5.33
N TYR A 198 -27.68 3.46 -6.65
CA TYR A 198 -28.15 2.22 -7.27
C TYR A 198 -27.23 1.03 -6.95
N ARG A 199 -25.91 1.23 -7.10
CA ARG A 199 -24.90 0.18 -6.91
C ARG A 199 -24.65 -0.17 -5.44
N ALA A 200 -24.80 0.80 -4.54
CA ALA A 200 -24.76 0.55 -3.11
C ALA A 200 -25.94 -0.33 -2.68
N ARG A 201 -27.13 -0.06 -3.21
CA ARG A 201 -28.36 -0.81 -2.89
C ARG A 201 -28.29 -2.28 -3.30
N ASP A 202 -27.77 -2.58 -4.49
CA ASP A 202 -27.72 -3.95 -5.03
C ASP A 202 -26.36 -4.66 -4.81
N LYS A 203 -25.44 -4.02 -4.09
CA LYS A 203 -24.09 -4.52 -3.74
C LYS A 203 -23.23 -4.83 -4.97
N THR A 204 -23.43 -4.11 -6.08
CA THR A 204 -22.66 -4.32 -7.33
C THR A 204 -21.48 -3.36 -7.50
N SER A 205 -21.10 -2.59 -6.47
CA SER A 205 -20.10 -1.51 -6.57
C SER A 205 -18.74 -1.90 -7.20
N HIS A 206 -18.31 -3.15 -7.08
CA HIS A 206 -17.04 -3.66 -7.64
C HIS A 206 -17.15 -4.21 -9.07
N ARG A 207 -18.36 -4.32 -9.62
CA ARG A 207 -18.58 -4.85 -10.97
C ARG A 207 -18.05 -3.87 -12.02
N PRO A 208 -17.30 -4.31 -13.05
CA PRO A 208 -16.86 -3.44 -14.12
C PRO A 208 -17.98 -2.63 -14.78
N ILE A 209 -17.69 -1.38 -15.14
CA ILE A 209 -18.62 -0.46 -15.82
C ILE A 209 -18.07 -0.08 -17.18
N ILE A 210 -18.93 -0.18 -18.20
CA ILE A 210 -18.72 0.40 -19.52
C ILE A 210 -19.80 1.46 -19.77
N PHE A 211 -19.38 2.68 -20.05
CA PHE A 211 -20.30 3.77 -20.35
C PHE A 211 -20.59 3.88 -21.85
N ILE A 212 -21.83 4.21 -22.20
CA ILE A 212 -22.20 4.59 -23.57
C ILE A 212 -22.84 5.97 -23.51
N GLY A 213 -22.19 6.96 -24.09
CA GLY A 213 -22.67 8.35 -24.13
C GLY A 213 -23.09 8.76 -25.54
N TYR A 214 -24.33 9.21 -25.70
CA TYR A 214 -24.80 9.84 -26.93
C TYR A 214 -25.00 11.34 -26.73
N SER A 215 -24.47 12.16 -27.65
CA SER A 215 -24.63 13.61 -27.63
C SER A 215 -24.25 14.22 -26.26
N LEU A 216 -25.12 15.02 -25.63
CA LEU A 216 -24.89 15.61 -24.30
C LEU A 216 -24.61 14.56 -23.22
N GLY A 217 -25.17 13.35 -23.33
CA GLY A 217 -24.94 12.28 -22.35
C GLY A 217 -23.47 11.89 -22.21
N GLY A 218 -22.70 11.98 -23.30
CA GLY A 218 -21.24 11.79 -23.24
C GLY A 218 -20.52 12.88 -22.44
N LEU A 219 -21.00 14.12 -22.49
CA LEU A 219 -20.46 15.21 -21.66
C LEU A 219 -20.80 15.01 -20.18
N LEU A 220 -21.99 14.50 -19.86
CA LEU A 220 -22.37 14.16 -18.49
C LEU A 220 -21.47 13.07 -17.90
N ILE A 221 -21.18 12.01 -18.67
CA ILE A 221 -20.24 10.94 -18.26
C ILE A 221 -18.85 11.54 -17.99
N LYS A 222 -18.34 12.38 -18.89
CA LYS A 222 -17.02 13.03 -18.71
C LYS A 222 -16.98 13.88 -17.45
N GLU A 223 -17.99 14.72 -17.26
CA GLU A 223 -18.10 15.63 -16.14
C GLU A 223 -18.25 14.87 -14.80
N MET A 224 -18.98 13.75 -14.80
CA MET A 224 -19.05 12.81 -13.68
C MET A 224 -17.67 12.20 -13.36
N LEU A 225 -16.94 11.68 -14.36
CA LEU A 225 -15.60 11.10 -14.16
C LEU A 225 -14.59 12.13 -13.63
N ILE A 226 -14.69 13.38 -14.09
CA ILE A 226 -13.87 14.49 -13.58
C ILE A 226 -14.19 14.75 -12.10
N ARG A 227 -15.47 14.74 -11.70
CA ARG A 227 -15.86 14.88 -10.29
C ARG A 227 -15.33 13.75 -9.43
N VAL A 228 -15.51 12.50 -9.89
CA VAL A 228 -15.00 11.29 -9.23
C VAL A 228 -13.50 11.37 -8.98
N ARG A 229 -12.73 11.94 -9.93
CA ARG A 229 -11.28 12.09 -9.76
C ARG A 229 -10.88 13.26 -8.86
N ARG A 230 -11.75 14.27 -8.69
CA ARG A 230 -11.50 15.46 -7.85
C ARG A 230 -11.91 15.24 -6.39
N LYS A 231 -13.05 14.60 -6.16
CA LYS A 231 -13.53 14.25 -4.81
C LYS A 231 -12.89 12.91 -4.41
N ARG A 232 -12.12 12.91 -3.33
CA ARG A 232 -11.42 11.71 -2.82
C ARG A 232 -12.24 11.02 -1.73
N SER A 233 -13.51 10.72 -2.00
CA SER A 233 -14.30 9.83 -1.13
C SER A 233 -14.02 8.36 -1.48
N ASP A 234 -14.27 7.44 -0.54
CA ASP A 234 -14.10 6.00 -0.82
C ASP A 234 -15.08 5.51 -1.91
N GLU A 235 -16.30 6.06 -1.95
CA GLU A 235 -17.30 5.74 -2.98
C GLU A 235 -16.83 6.16 -4.38
N ASP A 236 -16.27 7.38 -4.50
CA ASP A 236 -15.73 7.88 -5.76
C ASP A 236 -14.55 7.02 -6.22
N ALA A 237 -13.67 6.63 -5.30
CA ALA A 237 -12.53 5.77 -5.64
C ALA A 237 -12.97 4.36 -6.08
N ILE A 238 -14.02 3.79 -5.47
CA ILE A 238 -14.64 2.54 -5.91
C ILE A 238 -15.20 2.69 -7.33
N LEU A 239 -15.97 3.75 -7.60
CA LEU A 239 -16.55 3.98 -8.93
C LEU A 239 -15.47 4.20 -10.01
N SER A 240 -14.40 4.93 -9.66
CA SER A 240 -13.23 5.13 -10.51
C SER A 240 -12.56 3.81 -10.89
N ASN A 241 -12.34 2.93 -9.91
CA ASN A 241 -11.72 1.62 -10.16
C ASN A 241 -12.63 0.68 -10.95
N ALA A 242 -13.95 0.76 -10.75
CA ALA A 242 -14.94 0.01 -11.50
C ALA A 242 -15.08 0.46 -12.97
N SER A 243 -14.81 1.74 -13.26
CA SER A 243 -14.96 2.32 -14.60
C SER A 243 -13.88 1.82 -15.55
N TYR A 244 -14.26 1.03 -16.57
CA TYR A 244 -13.31 0.40 -17.48
C TYR A 244 -13.23 1.07 -18.86
N GLY A 245 -14.36 1.29 -19.51
CA GLY A 245 -14.42 1.75 -20.90
C GLY A 245 -15.57 2.72 -21.18
N ILE A 246 -15.45 3.48 -22.26
CA ILE A 246 -16.47 4.45 -22.68
C ILE A 246 -16.61 4.42 -24.21
N LEU A 247 -17.85 4.39 -24.71
CA LEU A 247 -18.18 4.60 -26.12
C LEU A 247 -18.92 5.92 -26.29
N PHE A 248 -18.46 6.75 -27.22
CA PHE A 248 -19.08 8.04 -27.53
C PHE A 248 -19.71 8.04 -28.92
N PHE A 249 -20.98 8.46 -28.98
CA PHE A 249 -21.73 8.66 -30.22
C PHE A 249 -22.04 10.15 -30.38
N GLY A 250 -21.39 10.83 -31.33
CA GLY A 250 -21.69 12.23 -31.66
C GLY A 250 -21.49 13.22 -30.51
N VAL A 251 -20.55 12.98 -29.60
CA VAL A 251 -20.37 13.82 -28.40
C VAL A 251 -19.60 15.11 -28.75
N PRO A 252 -20.12 16.31 -28.44
CA PRO A 252 -19.51 17.58 -28.86
C PRO A 252 -18.32 17.99 -27.96
N ASN A 253 -17.21 17.26 -28.08
CA ASN A 253 -16.04 17.38 -27.19
C ASN A 253 -15.28 18.73 -27.26
N LEU A 254 -15.42 19.49 -28.35
CA LEU A 254 -14.58 20.69 -28.64
C LEU A 254 -15.35 22.00 -28.76
N SER A 255 -16.53 22.11 -28.13
CA SER A 255 -17.45 23.25 -28.24
C SER A 255 -18.03 23.48 -29.64
N LEU A 256 -19.31 23.87 -29.71
CA LEU A 256 -20.09 24.02 -30.95
C LEU A 256 -19.67 25.28 -31.72
N ARG A 257 -18.51 25.28 -32.39
CA ARG A 257 -18.22 26.23 -33.48
C ARG A 257 -18.34 25.48 -34.81
N ASN A 258 -19.34 25.85 -35.60
CA ASN A 258 -19.76 25.16 -36.83
C ASN A 258 -18.63 24.90 -37.85
N ASP A 259 -17.56 25.70 -37.84
CA ASP A 259 -16.45 25.56 -38.79
C ASP A 259 -15.50 24.39 -38.47
N GLN A 260 -15.52 23.84 -37.25
CA GLN A 260 -14.66 22.72 -36.86
C GLN A 260 -15.29 21.33 -37.04
N LEU A 261 -16.58 21.25 -37.40
CA LEU A 261 -17.25 19.98 -37.71
C LEU A 261 -16.62 19.25 -38.91
N ARG A 262 -15.91 19.97 -39.79
CA ARG A 262 -15.15 19.38 -40.91
C ARG A 262 -13.74 18.91 -40.53
N THR A 263 -13.17 19.39 -39.42
CA THR A 263 -11.79 19.07 -38.98
C THR A 263 -11.74 17.88 -38.02
N LEU A 264 -12.91 17.39 -37.58
CA LEU A 264 -13.12 16.27 -36.64
C LEU A 264 -12.54 14.92 -37.09
N VAL A 265 -12.04 14.81 -38.32
CA VAL A 265 -11.53 13.56 -38.91
C VAL A 265 -10.02 13.33 -38.66
N ARG A 266 -9.26 14.29 -38.10
CA ARG A 266 -7.78 14.25 -38.22
C ARG A 266 -6.88 14.39 -36.99
N VAL A 267 -7.38 14.57 -35.78
CA VAL A 267 -6.50 14.64 -34.60
C VAL A 267 -6.66 13.37 -33.77
N ALA A 268 -5.82 12.38 -34.07
CA ALA A 268 -5.69 11.18 -33.26
C ALA A 268 -5.08 11.55 -31.90
N VAL A 269 -5.92 11.59 -30.86
CA VAL A 269 -5.42 11.43 -29.49
C VAL A 269 -4.92 9.99 -29.40
N THR A 270 -3.66 9.80 -29.02
CA THR A 270 -3.08 8.46 -28.83
C THR A 270 -3.93 7.68 -27.83
N ASN A 271 -4.52 6.55 -28.27
CA ASN A 271 -5.48 5.67 -27.56
C ASN A 271 -7.00 5.92 -27.78
N GLU A 272 -7.42 6.76 -28.71
CA GLU A 272 -8.84 6.85 -29.14
C GLU A 272 -9.10 6.08 -30.45
N ASP A 273 -9.99 5.08 -30.41
CA ASP A 273 -10.53 4.41 -31.60
C ASP A 273 -11.58 5.31 -32.27
N ASN A 274 -11.16 6.18 -33.20
CA ASN A 274 -12.08 7.02 -33.97
C ASN A 274 -12.59 6.28 -35.21
N ILE A 275 -13.86 5.86 -35.19
CA ILE A 275 -14.47 5.07 -36.27
C ILE A 275 -15.60 5.87 -36.93
N PRO A 276 -15.50 6.18 -38.24
CA PRO A 276 -16.59 6.83 -38.95
C PRO A 276 -17.75 5.87 -39.16
N LEU A 277 -18.97 6.30 -38.81
CA LEU A 277 -20.22 5.64 -39.19
C LEU A 277 -20.90 6.48 -40.27
N ASN A 278 -21.40 5.84 -41.33
CA ASN A 278 -22.00 6.56 -42.45
C ASN A 278 -23.47 6.92 -42.17
N ARG A 279 -23.69 7.83 -41.20
CA ARG A 279 -25.02 8.23 -40.73
C ARG A 279 -25.10 9.70 -40.33
N ASP A 280 -26.33 10.20 -40.31
CA ASP A 280 -26.66 11.47 -39.69
C ASP A 280 -26.58 11.40 -38.15
N TYR A 281 -26.49 12.56 -37.51
CA TYR A 281 -26.34 12.68 -36.07
C TYR A 281 -27.45 11.94 -35.29
N SER A 282 -28.70 12.06 -35.77
CA SER A 282 -29.88 11.42 -35.17
C SER A 282 -29.98 9.91 -35.39
N GLY A 283 -29.28 9.36 -36.38
CA GLY A 283 -29.28 7.93 -36.73
C GLY A 283 -28.10 7.14 -36.17
N LEU A 284 -27.11 7.78 -35.55
CA LEU A 284 -25.88 7.14 -35.03
C LEU A 284 -26.13 5.99 -34.06
N VAL A 285 -27.23 6.02 -33.33
CA VAL A 285 -27.55 5.08 -32.25
C VAL A 285 -28.79 4.23 -32.54
N LYS A 286 -29.33 4.31 -33.77
CA LYS A 286 -30.59 3.66 -34.16
C LYS A 286 -30.34 2.57 -35.20
N TYR A 287 -30.39 1.31 -34.80
CA TYR A 287 -30.12 0.18 -35.70
C TYR A 287 -31.41 -0.57 -36.04
N SER A 288 -31.56 -0.94 -37.32
CA SER A 288 -32.75 -1.64 -37.80
C SER A 288 -32.61 -3.16 -37.76
N SER A 289 -31.39 -3.70 -37.66
CA SER A 289 -31.16 -5.15 -37.58
C SER A 289 -29.82 -5.49 -36.92
N ARG A 290 -29.73 -6.73 -36.39
CA ARG A 290 -28.49 -7.33 -35.84
C ARG A 290 -27.38 -7.54 -36.88
N SER A 291 -27.73 -7.61 -38.17
CA SER A 291 -26.79 -7.79 -39.28
C SER A 291 -26.36 -6.48 -39.92
N GLN A 292 -26.85 -5.33 -39.44
CA GLN A 292 -26.49 -4.04 -39.98
C GLN A 292 -24.98 -3.77 -39.77
N GLY A 293 -24.29 -3.30 -40.82
CA GLY A 293 -22.83 -3.13 -40.82
C GLY A 293 -22.33 -2.27 -39.66
N ASP A 294 -22.93 -1.10 -39.46
CA ASP A 294 -22.56 -0.18 -38.36
C ASP A 294 -22.76 -0.81 -36.97
N TYR A 295 -23.86 -1.56 -36.78
CA TYR A 295 -24.12 -2.24 -35.51
C TYR A 295 -23.07 -3.33 -35.23
N THR A 296 -22.67 -4.06 -36.26
CA THR A 296 -21.62 -5.10 -36.15
C THR A 296 -20.30 -4.51 -35.65
N VAL A 297 -19.95 -3.31 -36.12
CA VAL A 297 -18.76 -2.58 -35.67
C VAL A 297 -18.87 -2.22 -34.19
N VAL A 298 -20.01 -1.67 -33.76
CA VAL A 298 -20.26 -1.31 -32.35
C VAL A 298 -20.23 -2.54 -31.45
N ARG A 299 -20.91 -3.61 -31.84
CA ARG A 299 -20.95 -4.89 -31.11
C ARG A 299 -19.56 -5.45 -30.88
N GLU A 300 -18.72 -5.52 -31.92
CA GLU A 300 -17.38 -6.12 -31.80
C GLU A 300 -16.47 -5.29 -30.87
N ARG A 301 -16.63 -3.96 -30.82
CA ARG A 301 -15.90 -3.12 -29.88
C ARG A 301 -16.37 -3.28 -28.45
N LEU A 302 -17.69 -3.33 -28.24
CA LEU A 302 -18.26 -3.62 -26.92
C LEU A 302 -17.78 -4.97 -26.40
N ARG A 303 -17.81 -6.02 -27.23
CA ARG A 303 -17.34 -7.36 -26.88
C ARG A 303 -15.89 -7.34 -26.38
N ARG A 304 -14.98 -6.69 -27.11
CA ARG A 304 -13.57 -6.55 -26.69
C ARG A 304 -13.38 -5.82 -25.38
N LEU A 305 -14.19 -4.79 -25.11
CA LEU A 305 -14.14 -4.08 -23.83
C LEU A 305 -14.63 -4.97 -22.69
N ILE A 306 -15.73 -5.69 -22.90
CA ILE A 306 -16.34 -6.59 -21.92
C ILE A 306 -15.38 -7.73 -21.57
N ASP A 307 -14.79 -8.38 -22.58
CA ASP A 307 -13.85 -9.50 -22.42
C ASP A 307 -12.67 -9.15 -21.51
N LYS A 308 -12.19 -7.90 -21.55
CA LYS A 308 -11.05 -7.43 -20.74
C LYS A 308 -11.47 -6.80 -19.41
N ALA A 309 -12.68 -6.25 -19.32
CA ALA A 309 -13.12 -5.45 -18.18
C ALA A 309 -13.04 -6.21 -16.86
N LYS A 310 -13.47 -7.48 -16.85
CA LYS A 310 -13.51 -8.32 -15.63
C LYS A 310 -12.13 -8.50 -15.00
N GLN A 311 -11.12 -8.84 -15.80
CA GLN A 311 -9.77 -9.08 -15.31
C GLN A 311 -9.10 -7.77 -14.87
N GLU A 312 -9.19 -6.72 -15.68
CA GLU A 312 -8.51 -5.45 -15.42
C GLU A 312 -9.07 -4.72 -14.19
N VAL A 313 -10.40 -4.68 -14.05
CA VAL A 313 -11.05 -4.07 -12.88
C VAL A 313 -10.80 -4.90 -11.61
N ALA A 314 -10.78 -6.24 -11.69
CA ALA A 314 -10.42 -7.07 -10.56
C ALA A 314 -8.98 -6.80 -10.08
N THR A 315 -8.03 -6.62 -11.00
CA THR A 315 -6.65 -6.22 -10.68
C THR A 315 -6.60 -4.86 -9.98
N ARG A 316 -7.31 -3.84 -10.51
CA ARG A 316 -7.38 -2.51 -9.87
C ARG A 316 -7.97 -2.56 -8.47
N PHE A 317 -9.03 -3.34 -8.26
CA PHE A 317 -9.60 -3.50 -6.92
C PHE A 317 -8.69 -4.28 -5.98
N ALA A 318 -7.91 -5.25 -6.47
CA ALA A 318 -6.88 -5.90 -5.67
C ALA A 318 -5.83 -4.87 -5.21
N GLU A 319 -5.37 -4.00 -6.11
CA GLU A 319 -4.44 -2.90 -5.77
C GLU A 319 -5.06 -1.89 -4.80
N TYR A 320 -6.27 -1.42 -5.08
CA TYR A 320 -6.99 -0.49 -4.21
C TYR A 320 -7.15 -1.04 -2.80
N ASN A 321 -7.51 -2.33 -2.69
CA ASN A 321 -7.67 -2.99 -1.40
C ASN A 321 -6.37 -3.18 -0.63
N LEU A 322 -5.20 -3.12 -1.27
CA LEU A 322 -3.87 -3.18 -0.64
C LEU A 322 -3.49 -1.85 0.03
N TYR A 323 -3.99 -0.71 -0.48
CA TYR A 323 -3.62 0.65 -0.05
C TYR A 323 -4.69 1.41 0.74
N GLN A 324 -5.90 0.88 0.85
CA GLN A 324 -7.03 1.48 1.61
C GLN A 324 -6.71 1.70 3.11
N PRO A 325 -7.39 2.64 3.79
CA PRO A 325 -6.74 3.64 4.64
C PRO A 325 -6.33 3.14 6.02
N GLN A 326 -5.41 3.90 6.61
CA GLN A 326 -5.06 3.91 8.01
C GLN A 326 -6.30 4.25 8.88
N SER A 327 -7.15 3.26 9.13
CA SER A 327 -8.21 3.36 10.13
C SER A 327 -7.59 3.61 11.51
N GLU A 328 -8.37 4.13 12.45
CA GLU A 328 -7.92 4.28 13.84
C GLU A 328 -7.43 2.93 14.41
N ILE A 329 -8.07 1.83 14.00
CA ILE A 329 -7.67 0.46 14.34
C ILE A 329 -6.32 0.12 13.72
N THR A 330 -6.09 0.44 12.44
CA THR A 330 -4.80 0.21 11.76
C THR A 330 -3.69 0.98 12.46
N GLN A 331 -3.95 2.24 12.85
CA GLN A 331 -3.00 3.07 13.59
C GLN A 331 -2.72 2.54 15.00
N ALA A 332 -3.75 2.07 15.71
CA ALA A 332 -3.57 1.42 17.01
C ALA A 332 -2.77 0.12 16.88
N CYS A 333 -3.02 -0.65 15.82
CA CYS A 333 -2.28 -1.85 15.51
C CYS A 333 -0.81 -1.57 15.18
N LEU A 334 -0.52 -0.53 14.38
CA LEU A 334 0.83 -0.04 14.11
C LEU A 334 1.56 0.31 15.42
N ARG A 335 0.92 1.07 16.30
CA ARG A 335 1.47 1.40 17.62
C ARG A 335 1.75 0.16 18.47
N SER A 336 0.92 -0.89 18.34
CA SER A 336 1.14 -2.15 19.06
C SER A 336 2.38 -2.94 18.59
N LEU A 337 2.83 -2.73 17.34
CA LEU A 337 4.02 -3.35 16.77
C LEU A 337 5.28 -2.52 17.04
N ALA A 338 5.13 -1.19 17.12
CA ALA A 338 6.19 -0.24 17.47
C ALA A 338 6.88 -0.61 18.81
N PHE A 339 8.15 -0.24 18.94
CA PHE A 339 8.93 -0.35 20.18
C PHE A 339 10.04 0.71 20.19
N ASP A 340 10.64 0.93 21.35
CA ASP A 340 11.63 1.99 21.55
C ASP A 340 12.87 1.84 20.66
N ASP A 341 13.28 2.96 20.05
CA ASP A 341 14.46 3.06 19.19
C ASP A 341 14.45 2.06 18.00
N MET A 342 13.26 1.67 17.49
CA MET A 342 13.10 0.72 16.38
C MET A 342 13.97 1.06 15.14
N ASP A 343 14.07 2.34 14.78
CA ASP A 343 14.87 2.82 13.64
C ASP A 343 16.22 3.44 14.06
N GLY A 344 16.55 3.40 15.36
CA GLY A 344 17.68 4.12 15.94
C GLY A 344 19.01 3.82 15.30
N ARG A 345 19.32 2.52 15.13
CA ARG A 345 20.58 2.07 14.53
C ARG A 345 20.70 2.49 13.07
N GLN A 346 19.63 2.42 12.28
CA GLN A 346 19.63 2.83 10.88
C GLN A 346 19.89 4.34 10.73
N ASN A 347 19.24 5.15 11.57
CA ASN A 347 19.30 6.62 11.52
C ASN A 347 20.65 7.18 11.99
N LYS A 348 21.34 6.50 12.91
CA LYS A 348 22.62 6.96 13.51
C LYS A 348 23.84 6.80 12.59
N ILE A 349 23.74 6.08 11.48
CA ILE A 349 24.89 5.78 10.61
C ILE A 349 25.10 6.91 9.60
N ALA A 350 26.31 7.47 9.53
CA ALA A 350 26.67 8.44 8.49
C ALA A 350 26.51 7.84 7.08
N ALA A 351 26.09 8.65 6.11
CA ALA A 351 26.02 8.21 4.72
C ALA A 351 27.41 7.75 4.23
N ALA A 352 27.45 6.72 3.39
CA ALA A 352 28.71 6.29 2.77
C ALA A 352 29.35 7.49 2.06
N ALA A 353 30.67 7.64 2.17
CA ALA A 353 31.36 8.71 1.47
C ALA A 353 31.17 8.52 -0.04
N LYS A 354 31.19 9.64 -0.77
CA LYS A 354 31.02 9.65 -2.22
C LYS A 354 32.02 8.66 -2.87
N ASP A 355 31.50 7.82 -3.77
CA ASP A 355 32.24 6.81 -4.54
C ASP A 355 32.65 5.51 -3.82
N ILE A 356 32.31 5.32 -2.54
CA ILE A 356 32.54 4.06 -1.82
C ILE A 356 31.43 3.03 -2.13
N CYS A 357 31.74 1.74 -2.13
CA CYS A 357 30.82 0.60 -2.29
C CYS A 357 30.20 0.40 -3.69
N LYS A 358 30.52 1.25 -4.67
CA LYS A 358 29.96 1.17 -6.04
C LYS A 358 30.23 -0.15 -6.76
N TRP A 359 31.34 -0.80 -6.44
CA TRP A 359 31.72 -2.11 -6.99
C TRP A 359 30.66 -3.18 -6.77
N LEU A 360 29.83 -3.04 -5.73
CA LEU A 360 28.75 -3.98 -5.41
C LEU A 360 27.77 -4.13 -6.57
N LEU A 361 27.42 -3.03 -7.25
CA LEU A 361 26.43 -3.03 -8.33
C LEU A 361 26.91 -3.81 -9.57
N SER A 362 28.21 -3.94 -9.75
CA SER A 362 28.83 -4.72 -10.82
C SER A 362 29.22 -6.14 -10.40
N HIS A 363 29.05 -6.51 -9.12
CA HIS A 363 29.47 -7.80 -8.62
C HIS A 363 28.59 -8.93 -9.17
N GLU A 364 29.21 -9.95 -9.78
CA GLU A 364 28.50 -11.00 -10.51
C GLU A 364 27.42 -11.69 -9.64
N THR A 365 27.77 -12.05 -8.40
CA THR A 365 26.84 -12.65 -7.44
C THR A 365 25.58 -11.81 -7.19
N LEU A 366 25.70 -10.48 -7.07
CA LEU A 366 24.53 -9.61 -6.90
C LEU A 366 23.70 -9.57 -8.19
N VAL A 367 24.36 -9.44 -9.34
CA VAL A 367 23.70 -9.40 -10.65
C VAL A 367 22.92 -10.69 -10.90
N GLN A 368 23.49 -11.85 -10.56
CA GLN A 368 22.80 -13.14 -10.65
C GLN A 368 21.63 -13.21 -9.68
N TRP A 369 21.83 -12.81 -8.41
CA TRP A 369 20.78 -12.83 -7.40
C TRP A 369 19.60 -11.91 -7.73
N THR A 370 19.85 -10.70 -8.24
CA THR A 370 18.77 -9.77 -8.65
C THR A 370 17.89 -10.29 -9.79
N ARG A 371 18.41 -11.23 -10.59
CA ARG A 371 17.65 -11.90 -11.66
C ARG A 371 16.86 -13.10 -11.17
N GLN A 372 17.15 -13.62 -9.97
CA GLN A 372 16.41 -14.74 -9.40
C GLN A 372 14.99 -14.30 -9.02
N TYR A 373 14.06 -15.24 -9.17
CA TYR A 373 12.67 -15.01 -8.76
C TYR A 373 12.54 -14.89 -7.24
N ARG A 374 13.32 -15.73 -6.55
CA ARG A 374 13.46 -15.78 -5.09
C ARG A 374 14.87 -16.13 -4.72
N GLY A 375 15.41 -15.50 -3.69
CA GLY A 375 16.75 -15.84 -3.24
C GLY A 375 17.16 -15.18 -1.94
N LEU A 376 18.13 -15.83 -1.28
CA LEU A 376 18.87 -15.28 -0.15
C LEU A 376 20.25 -14.83 -0.65
N LEU A 377 20.68 -13.63 -0.23
CA LEU A 377 22.02 -13.10 -0.49
C LEU A 377 22.71 -12.78 0.83
N TRP A 378 23.95 -13.23 0.96
CA TRP A 378 24.76 -13.06 2.15
C TRP A 378 25.94 -12.13 1.89
N ILE A 379 26.11 -11.13 2.76
CA ILE A 379 27.35 -10.39 2.90
C ILE A 379 28.03 -10.88 4.18
N LYS A 380 29.07 -11.69 4.00
CA LYS A 380 29.93 -12.10 5.11
C LYS A 380 31.15 -11.20 5.17
N GLY A 381 31.64 -10.97 6.38
CA GLY A 381 33.00 -10.46 6.50
C GLY A 381 33.49 -10.20 7.91
N LYS A 382 34.77 -9.85 8.01
CA LYS A 382 35.45 -9.57 9.29
C LYS A 382 34.76 -8.45 10.10
N PRO A 383 34.86 -8.46 11.43
CA PRO A 383 34.49 -7.30 12.24
C PRO A 383 35.18 -6.02 11.72
N GLY A 384 34.43 -4.95 11.49
CA GLY A 384 34.99 -3.66 11.05
C GLY A 384 35.35 -3.58 9.57
N SER A 385 34.90 -4.53 8.73
CA SER A 385 35.12 -4.51 7.26
C SER A 385 34.19 -3.56 6.49
N GLY A 386 33.21 -2.93 7.15
CA GLY A 386 32.28 -1.99 6.51
C GLY A 386 30.92 -2.59 6.07
N LYS A 387 30.53 -3.76 6.60
CA LYS A 387 29.24 -4.43 6.24
C LYS A 387 28.03 -3.52 6.34
N LEU A 388 27.92 -2.77 7.43
CA LEU A 388 26.82 -1.84 7.68
C LEU A 388 26.78 -0.71 6.63
N THR A 389 27.94 -0.17 6.27
CA THR A 389 28.08 0.84 5.22
C THR A 389 27.68 0.28 3.85
N LEU A 390 28.11 -0.95 3.53
CA LEU A 390 27.74 -1.64 2.30
C LEU A 390 26.22 -1.90 2.23
N LEU A 391 25.62 -2.36 3.34
CA LEU A 391 24.19 -2.65 3.39
C LEU A 391 23.36 -1.38 3.22
N LYS A 392 23.81 -0.26 3.80
CA LYS A 392 23.16 1.05 3.62
C LYS A 392 23.24 1.53 2.16
N PHE A 393 24.39 1.35 1.51
CA PHE A 393 24.54 1.61 0.08
C PHE A 393 23.58 0.71 -0.73
N ALA A 394 23.52 -0.59 -0.42
CA ALA A 394 22.65 -1.54 -1.08
C ALA A 394 21.17 -1.19 -0.93
N LEU A 395 20.75 -0.76 0.26
CA LEU A 395 19.38 -0.34 0.56
C LEU A 395 18.92 0.83 -0.32
N CYS A 396 19.82 1.74 -0.68
CA CYS A 396 19.53 2.86 -1.56
C CYS A 396 19.54 2.48 -3.05
N GLU A 397 20.54 1.71 -3.49
CA GLU A 397 20.83 1.55 -4.93
C GLU A 397 20.25 0.25 -5.54
N VAL A 398 20.19 -0.84 -4.78
CA VAL A 398 19.73 -2.16 -5.29
C VAL A 398 18.25 -2.19 -5.70
N PRO A 399 17.31 -1.52 -4.98
CA PRO A 399 15.88 -1.58 -5.35
C PRO A 399 15.58 -1.17 -6.79
N ALA A 400 16.35 -0.22 -7.34
CA ALA A 400 16.20 0.24 -8.72
C ALA A 400 16.41 -0.88 -9.77
N TYR A 401 17.20 -1.91 -9.44
CA TYR A 401 17.47 -3.05 -10.31
C TYR A 401 16.46 -4.21 -10.10
N TYR A 402 15.64 -4.13 -9.04
CA TYR A 402 14.65 -5.15 -8.68
C TYR A 402 13.27 -4.90 -9.30
N GLY A 403 12.99 -3.66 -9.71
CA GLY A 403 11.78 -3.29 -10.45
C GLY A 403 11.22 -1.93 -10.01
N ALA A 404 10.41 -1.33 -10.88
CA ALA A 404 9.61 -0.17 -10.49
C ALA A 404 8.67 -0.56 -9.34
N ASP A 405 8.50 0.35 -8.37
CA ASP A 405 7.65 0.17 -7.18
C ASP A 405 8.08 -0.98 -6.23
N THR A 406 9.38 -1.32 -6.20
CA THR A 406 9.91 -2.30 -5.23
C THR A 406 9.67 -1.85 -3.79
N LEU A 407 9.06 -2.73 -2.99
CA LEU A 407 8.90 -2.52 -1.55
C LEU A 407 10.17 -2.96 -0.82
N VAL A 408 10.71 -2.08 0.01
CA VAL A 408 11.96 -2.29 0.72
C VAL A 408 11.68 -2.24 2.22
N PHE A 409 12.08 -3.30 2.91
CA PHE A 409 11.98 -3.39 4.36
C PHE A 409 13.36 -3.67 4.95
N SER A 410 13.64 -3.16 6.13
CA SER A 410 14.96 -3.36 6.75
C SER A 410 14.88 -3.51 8.27
N PHE A 411 15.76 -4.35 8.81
CA PHE A 411 15.96 -4.46 10.24
C PHE A 411 17.44 -4.59 10.57
N PHE A 412 17.88 -3.86 11.60
CA PHE A 412 19.27 -3.84 12.03
C PHE A 412 19.35 -4.38 13.44
N PHE A 413 19.83 -5.62 13.60
CA PHE A 413 20.04 -6.17 14.94
C PHE A 413 20.99 -5.27 15.72
N HIS A 414 20.74 -5.09 17.01
CA HIS A 414 21.60 -4.37 17.93
C HIS A 414 21.74 -5.15 19.23
N GLY A 415 22.83 -5.92 19.37
CA GLY A 415 23.07 -6.84 20.47
C GLY A 415 23.13 -6.18 21.85
N ARG A 416 23.46 -4.88 21.92
CA ARG A 416 23.37 -4.07 23.13
C ARG A 416 22.16 -3.15 23.17
N GLY A 417 21.33 -3.19 22.16
CA GLY A 417 20.08 -2.47 22.14
C GLY A 417 19.11 -2.99 23.19
N TYR A 418 17.93 -2.37 23.21
CA TYR A 418 16.81 -2.89 23.96
C TYR A 418 16.45 -4.31 23.49
N GLU A 419 15.70 -5.04 24.32
CA GLU A 419 15.44 -6.46 24.12
C GLU A 419 14.93 -6.81 22.71
N LEU A 420 14.02 -6.01 22.17
CA LEU A 420 13.46 -6.20 20.83
C LEU A 420 14.45 -5.87 19.71
N GLN A 421 15.46 -5.04 19.93
CA GLN A 421 16.49 -4.76 18.92
C GLN A 421 17.45 -5.94 18.71
N ARG A 422 17.49 -6.92 19.63
CA ARG A 422 18.43 -8.06 19.58
C ARG A 422 17.78 -9.43 19.35
N ASN A 423 16.46 -9.52 19.18
CA ASN A 423 15.77 -10.81 19.06
C ASN A 423 14.87 -10.90 17.82
N LEU A 424 14.44 -12.10 17.47
CA LEU A 424 13.58 -12.33 16.31
C LEU A 424 12.21 -11.67 16.46
N LEU A 425 11.69 -11.55 17.69
CA LEU A 425 10.40 -10.92 17.92
C LEU A 425 10.41 -9.46 17.43
N GLY A 426 11.45 -8.69 17.73
CA GLY A 426 11.57 -7.33 17.23
C GLY A 426 11.84 -7.23 15.73
N LEU A 427 12.59 -8.18 15.14
CA LEU A 427 12.71 -8.30 13.67
C LEU A 427 11.32 -8.39 13.02
N PHE A 428 10.50 -9.37 13.41
CA PHE A 428 9.18 -9.55 12.80
C PHE A 428 8.22 -8.40 13.12
N ARG A 429 8.27 -7.82 14.32
CA ARG A 429 7.49 -6.61 14.65
C ARG A 429 7.85 -5.45 13.73
N SER A 430 9.14 -5.19 13.51
CA SER A 430 9.61 -4.10 12.65
C SER A 430 9.24 -4.32 11.18
N ILE A 431 9.46 -5.53 10.65
CA ILE A 431 9.09 -5.84 9.26
C ILE A 431 7.57 -5.72 9.04
N LEU A 432 6.76 -6.23 9.96
CA LEU A 432 5.29 -6.09 9.87
C LEU A 432 4.84 -4.65 10.07
N TYR A 433 5.50 -3.88 10.93
CA TYR A 433 5.24 -2.45 11.09
C TYR A 433 5.46 -1.69 9.78
N GLN A 434 6.60 -1.93 9.10
CA GLN A 434 6.89 -1.30 7.81
C GLN A 434 5.91 -1.78 6.72
N LEU A 435 5.60 -3.09 6.70
CA LEU A 435 4.63 -3.67 5.78
C LEU A 435 3.23 -3.06 5.95
N LEU A 436 2.75 -2.96 7.19
CA LEU A 436 1.44 -2.38 7.53
C LEU A 436 1.38 -0.89 7.22
N SER A 437 2.51 -0.18 7.36
CA SER A 437 2.62 1.23 7.02
C SER A 437 2.54 1.49 5.51
N CYS A 438 3.09 0.58 4.70
CA CYS A 438 3.11 0.71 3.24
C CYS A 438 1.90 0.10 2.53
N VAL A 439 1.46 -1.08 2.99
CA VAL A 439 0.47 -1.94 2.32
C VAL A 439 -0.50 -2.55 3.35
N PRO A 440 -1.30 -1.72 4.05
CA PRO A 440 -2.12 -2.18 5.16
C PRO A 440 -3.11 -3.28 4.78
N GLY A 441 -3.63 -3.23 3.55
CA GLY A 441 -4.58 -4.22 3.06
C GLY A 441 -4.00 -5.64 2.89
N ALA A 442 -2.67 -5.78 2.83
CA ALA A 442 -2.03 -7.09 2.82
C ALA A 442 -2.10 -7.80 4.18
N LEU A 443 -2.27 -7.03 5.26
CA LEU A 443 -2.21 -7.49 6.66
C LEU A 443 -3.56 -7.44 7.38
N ARG A 444 -4.68 -7.58 6.65
CA ARG A 444 -6.03 -7.62 7.27
C ARG A 444 -6.14 -8.64 8.39
N ASP A 445 -5.62 -9.85 8.18
CA ASP A 445 -5.62 -10.92 9.17
C ASP A 445 -4.93 -10.50 10.49
N LEU A 446 -3.89 -9.67 10.42
CA LEU A 446 -3.18 -9.12 11.59
C LEU A 446 -4.03 -8.05 12.29
N ILE A 447 -4.66 -7.15 11.51
CA ILE A 447 -5.54 -6.10 12.03
C ILE A 447 -6.75 -6.70 12.74
N ASP A 448 -7.37 -7.73 12.15
CA ASP A 448 -8.54 -8.42 12.69
C ASP A 448 -8.20 -9.14 14.00
N GLU A 449 -7.06 -9.84 14.07
CA GLU A 449 -6.57 -10.48 15.29
C GLU A 449 -6.26 -9.45 16.38
N PHE A 450 -5.62 -8.34 16.02
CA PHE A 450 -5.36 -7.24 16.94
C PHE A 450 -6.66 -6.69 17.55
N GLU A 451 -7.66 -6.42 16.71
CA GLU A 451 -8.94 -5.90 17.17
C GLU A 451 -9.69 -6.92 18.04
N ALA A 452 -9.66 -8.20 17.67
CA ALA A 452 -10.27 -9.28 18.44
C ALA A 452 -9.65 -9.38 19.84
N LYS A 453 -8.31 -9.39 19.94
CA LYS A 453 -7.59 -9.42 21.23
C LYS A 453 -7.80 -8.14 22.05
N ARG A 454 -7.83 -6.98 21.39
CA ARG A 454 -8.11 -5.70 22.06
C ARG A 454 -9.48 -5.70 22.72
N LYS A 455 -10.49 -6.25 22.05
CA LYS A 455 -11.86 -6.35 22.57
C LYS A 455 -12.02 -7.42 23.65
N SER A 456 -11.37 -8.59 23.49
CA SER A 456 -11.58 -9.73 24.40
C SER A 456 -10.66 -9.71 25.63
N VAL A 457 -9.40 -9.29 25.46
CA VAL A 457 -8.38 -9.30 26.52
C VAL A 457 -8.13 -7.88 27.04
N GLY A 458 -7.92 -6.92 26.15
CA GLY A 458 -7.63 -5.51 26.44
C GLY A 458 -6.39 -5.02 25.68
N GLU A 459 -5.74 -3.95 26.15
CA GLU A 459 -4.64 -3.33 25.40
C GLU A 459 -3.34 -4.17 25.40
N PRO A 460 -2.56 -4.15 24.29
CA PRO A 460 -1.28 -4.84 24.17
C PRO A 460 -0.23 -4.21 25.10
N GLY A 461 0.71 -5.02 25.59
CA GLY A 461 1.76 -4.60 26.52
C GLY A 461 1.33 -4.62 28.00
N GLU A 462 0.03 -4.49 28.26
CA GLU A 462 -0.53 -4.62 29.62
C GLU A 462 -1.07 -6.03 29.88
N LYS A 463 -1.99 -6.50 29.03
CA LYS A 463 -2.71 -7.77 29.26
C LYS A 463 -2.30 -8.89 28.32
N TRP A 464 -1.68 -8.57 27.19
CA TRP A 464 -1.16 -9.55 26.24
C TRP A 464 -0.01 -8.97 25.43
N GLN A 465 0.78 -9.84 24.80
CA GLN A 465 1.91 -9.45 23.95
C GLN A 465 1.90 -10.24 22.64
N TRP A 466 2.54 -9.69 21.61
CA TRP A 466 2.74 -10.39 20.35
C TRP A 466 3.70 -11.57 20.51
N HIS A 467 3.36 -12.70 19.89
CA HIS A 467 4.21 -13.89 19.89
C HIS A 467 4.87 -14.10 18.53
N LEU A 468 6.11 -14.59 18.54
CA LEU A 468 6.94 -14.77 17.34
C LEU A 468 6.24 -15.61 16.25
N GLN A 469 5.69 -16.76 16.61
CA GLN A 469 5.02 -17.67 15.66
C GLN A 469 3.80 -17.02 14.98
N GLN A 470 3.05 -16.19 15.71
CA GLN A 470 1.91 -15.46 15.16
C GLN A 470 2.37 -14.43 14.12
N LEU A 471 3.41 -13.66 14.45
CA LEU A 471 3.97 -12.66 13.52
C LEU A 471 4.58 -13.32 12.27
N GLN A 472 5.26 -14.45 12.43
CA GLN A 472 5.73 -15.28 11.32
C GLN A 472 4.58 -15.74 10.41
N ALA A 473 3.45 -16.15 10.97
CA ALA A 473 2.28 -16.55 10.19
C ALA A 473 1.68 -15.38 9.40
N PHE A 474 1.58 -14.19 9.99
CA PHE A 474 1.08 -12.99 9.29
C PHE A 474 1.99 -12.53 8.15
N LEU A 475 3.31 -12.63 8.32
CA LEU A 475 4.23 -12.35 7.22
C LEU A 475 4.04 -13.38 6.09
N ALA A 476 3.94 -14.67 6.43
CA ALA A 476 3.77 -15.72 5.45
C ALA A 476 2.45 -15.61 4.67
N SER A 477 1.33 -15.27 5.33
CA SER A 477 0.02 -15.14 4.68
C SER A 477 -0.14 -13.89 3.84
N SER A 478 0.60 -12.81 4.16
CA SER A 478 0.54 -11.54 3.44
C SER A 478 1.39 -11.54 2.15
N LEU A 479 2.53 -12.23 2.14
CA LEU A 479 3.46 -12.25 0.99
C LEU A 479 2.81 -12.68 -0.34
N PRO A 480 1.98 -13.75 -0.42
CA PRO A 480 1.30 -14.10 -1.66
C PRO A 480 0.40 -12.99 -2.23
N ARG A 481 -0.18 -12.14 -1.37
CA ARG A 481 -1.04 -11.01 -1.78
C ARG A 481 -0.17 -9.88 -2.35
N ILE A 482 0.96 -9.61 -1.71
CA ILE A 482 1.90 -8.54 -2.08
C ILE A 482 2.65 -8.89 -3.37
N LEU A 483 3.19 -10.12 -3.45
CA LEU A 483 4.03 -10.58 -4.56
C LEU A 483 3.26 -10.80 -5.87
N LYS A 484 1.93 -10.65 -5.88
CA LYS A 484 1.15 -10.52 -7.11
C LYS A 484 1.44 -9.22 -7.85
N ARG A 485 1.90 -8.18 -7.13
CA ARG A 485 2.07 -6.84 -7.68
C ARG A 485 3.46 -6.25 -7.45
N PHE A 486 3.98 -6.34 -6.23
CA PHE A 486 5.20 -5.65 -5.84
C PHE A 486 6.37 -6.61 -5.71
N PRO A 487 7.53 -6.31 -6.32
CA PRO A 487 8.78 -6.90 -5.89
C PRO A 487 9.06 -6.50 -4.44
N VAL A 488 9.59 -7.41 -3.64
CA VAL A 488 9.90 -7.16 -2.23
C VAL A 488 11.34 -7.49 -1.94
N ILE A 489 12.04 -6.60 -1.24
CA ILE A 489 13.38 -6.84 -0.69
C ILE A 489 13.37 -6.61 0.82
N VAL A 490 13.93 -7.56 1.57
CA VAL A 490 14.12 -7.45 3.02
C VAL A 490 15.62 -7.44 3.34
N PHE A 491 16.10 -6.38 3.99
CA PHE A 491 17.48 -6.24 4.46
C PHE A 491 17.57 -6.57 5.96
N ILE A 492 18.48 -7.45 6.34
CA ILE A 492 18.71 -7.86 7.73
C ILE A 492 20.20 -7.69 8.05
N ASP A 493 20.53 -6.67 8.84
CA ASP A 493 21.92 -6.41 9.26
C ASP A 493 22.29 -7.18 10.53
N ALA A 494 23.54 -7.63 10.56
CA ALA A 494 24.22 -8.18 11.72
C ALA A 494 23.46 -9.33 12.38
N LEU A 495 23.08 -10.32 11.56
CA LEU A 495 22.33 -11.51 12.01
C LEU A 495 23.03 -12.25 13.16
N ASP A 496 24.36 -12.20 13.24
CA ASP A 496 25.13 -12.79 14.34
C ASP A 496 24.81 -12.18 15.73
N GLU A 497 24.22 -10.99 15.79
CA GLU A 497 23.92 -10.30 17.05
C GLU A 497 22.66 -10.84 17.75
N CYS A 498 21.81 -11.62 17.07
CA CYS A 498 20.64 -12.24 17.70
C CYS A 498 20.94 -13.57 18.41
N GLY A 499 22.18 -14.04 18.29
CA GLY A 499 22.63 -15.35 18.78
C GLY A 499 22.58 -16.43 17.70
N GLU A 500 23.39 -17.46 17.90
CA GLU A 500 23.56 -18.55 16.92
C GLU A 500 22.26 -19.33 16.68
N GLN A 501 21.63 -19.81 17.75
CA GLN A 501 20.42 -20.61 17.66
C GLN A 501 19.24 -19.83 17.02
N PRO A 502 18.92 -18.59 17.44
CA PRO A 502 17.89 -17.79 16.78
C PRO A 502 18.21 -17.49 15.30
N ALA A 503 19.48 -17.27 14.95
CA ALA A 503 19.87 -17.06 13.56
C ALA A 503 19.60 -18.32 12.70
N VAL A 504 19.94 -19.51 13.20
CA VAL A 504 19.68 -20.78 12.51
C VAL A 504 18.17 -20.99 12.34
N GLU A 505 17.38 -20.75 13.38
CA GLU A 505 15.91 -20.84 13.34
C GLU A 505 15.29 -19.89 12.31
N LEU A 506 15.75 -18.63 12.25
CA LEU A 506 15.28 -17.67 11.27
C LEU A 506 15.53 -18.16 9.84
N ILE A 507 16.73 -18.69 9.58
CA ILE A 507 17.08 -19.13 8.23
C ILE A 507 16.32 -20.39 7.83
N GLY A 508 16.08 -21.31 8.77
CA GLY A 508 15.17 -22.44 8.56
C GLY A 508 13.78 -21.97 8.14
N TYR A 509 13.17 -21.09 8.95
CA TYR A 509 11.86 -20.52 8.66
C TYR A 509 11.81 -19.81 7.29
N LEU A 510 12.82 -19.01 6.95
CA LEU A 510 12.83 -18.27 5.68
C LEU A 510 12.97 -19.20 4.47
N LYS A 511 13.69 -20.32 4.58
CA LYS A 511 13.73 -21.34 3.52
C LYS A 511 12.35 -21.95 3.29
N ASP A 512 11.70 -22.38 4.37
CA ASP A 512 10.37 -22.98 4.31
C ASP A 512 9.37 -21.99 3.70
N LEU A 513 9.47 -20.72 4.08
CA LEU A 513 8.70 -19.63 3.50
C LEU A 513 8.96 -19.49 1.99
N LEU A 514 10.22 -19.44 1.54
CA LEU A 514 10.55 -19.32 0.12
C LEU A 514 10.04 -20.51 -0.71
N LEU A 515 10.07 -21.72 -0.16
CA LEU A 515 9.56 -22.94 -0.79
C LEU A 515 8.02 -22.97 -0.85
N GLY A 516 7.35 -22.49 0.19
CA GLY A 516 5.89 -22.48 0.29
C GLY A 516 5.17 -21.40 -0.53
N LEU A 517 5.89 -20.39 -1.02
CA LEU A 517 5.29 -19.29 -1.78
C LEU A 517 4.81 -19.75 -3.18
N PRO A 518 3.61 -19.38 -3.65
CA PRO A 518 3.11 -19.73 -4.98
C PRO A 518 3.89 -18.99 -6.07
N LEU A 519 4.11 -19.60 -7.24
CA LEU A 519 4.72 -18.90 -8.38
C LEU A 519 3.90 -17.64 -8.70
N THR A 520 4.51 -16.46 -8.54
CA THR A 520 3.89 -15.17 -8.81
C THR A 520 4.55 -14.52 -10.04
N ASN A 521 4.27 -13.24 -10.31
CA ASN A 521 5.03 -12.43 -11.29
C ASN A 521 6.11 -11.51 -10.68
N SER A 522 6.03 -11.17 -9.39
CA SER A 522 7.01 -10.32 -8.69
C SER A 522 8.04 -11.04 -7.82
N ARG A 523 9.28 -10.55 -7.88
CA ARG A 523 10.45 -11.11 -7.19
C ARG A 523 10.42 -10.90 -5.68
N PHE A 524 11.00 -11.84 -4.91
CA PHE A 524 11.19 -11.69 -3.46
C PHE A 524 12.64 -12.00 -3.06
N GLY A 525 13.36 -10.99 -2.56
CA GLY A 525 14.76 -11.10 -2.14
C GLY A 525 14.94 -10.86 -0.65
N ILE A 526 15.83 -11.62 -0.02
CA ILE A 526 16.30 -11.33 1.34
C ILE A 526 17.81 -11.17 1.33
N PHE A 527 18.28 -10.12 1.97
CA PHE A 527 19.67 -9.70 1.99
C PHE A 527 20.18 -9.66 3.44
N PHE A 528 21.17 -10.49 3.75
CA PHE A 528 21.76 -10.58 5.08
C PHE A 528 23.15 -9.96 5.16
N SER A 529 23.48 -9.38 6.31
CA SER A 529 24.85 -9.13 6.71
C SER A 529 25.18 -9.92 7.98
N CYS A 530 26.36 -10.56 8.04
CA CYS A 530 26.82 -11.24 9.25
C CYS A 530 28.35 -11.40 9.30
N ARG A 531 28.86 -11.81 10.46
CA ARG A 531 30.24 -12.28 10.63
C ARG A 531 30.38 -13.75 10.21
N TYR A 532 31.62 -14.20 10.04
CA TYR A 532 31.94 -15.62 9.77
C TYR A 532 31.53 -16.57 10.90
N TYR A 533 31.51 -16.07 12.13
CA TYR A 533 31.15 -16.80 13.36
C TYR A 533 30.17 -15.93 14.17
N PRO A 534 29.15 -16.50 14.85
CA PRO A 534 28.92 -17.93 15.12
C PRO A 534 28.19 -18.70 14.01
N ILE A 535 27.73 -18.02 12.96
CA ILE A 535 26.91 -18.64 11.91
C ILE A 535 27.82 -19.23 10.83
N VAL A 536 28.36 -20.42 11.10
CA VAL A 536 29.47 -20.97 10.31
C VAL A 536 29.00 -21.44 8.93
N GLU A 537 27.91 -22.19 8.81
CA GLU A 537 27.50 -22.74 7.50
C GLU A 537 25.97 -22.81 7.37
N LEU A 538 25.44 -22.08 6.39
CA LEU A 538 24.09 -22.26 5.89
C LEU A 538 24.25 -22.34 4.37
N ASP A 539 24.10 -23.54 3.79
CA ASP A 539 24.27 -23.86 2.35
C ASP A 539 23.21 -23.20 1.45
N SER A 540 22.92 -21.94 1.69
CA SER A 540 21.59 -21.38 1.48
C SER A 540 21.69 -20.02 0.84
N GLY A 541 21.89 -20.01 -0.48
CA GLY A 541 21.88 -18.80 -1.28
C GLY A 541 23.27 -18.30 -1.66
N SER A 542 23.27 -17.13 -2.29
CA SER A 542 24.47 -16.53 -2.88
C SER A 542 25.27 -15.78 -1.81
N THR A 543 26.60 -15.84 -1.83
CA THR A 543 27.46 -15.22 -0.81
C THR A 543 28.51 -14.30 -1.44
N ILE A 544 28.72 -13.13 -0.83
CA ILE A 544 29.78 -12.17 -1.15
C ILE A 544 30.63 -11.98 0.11
N LEU A 545 31.95 -12.08 -0.04
CA LEU A 545 32.92 -11.90 1.03
C LEU A 545 33.45 -10.46 1.01
N LEU A 546 32.95 -9.61 1.91
CA LEU A 546 33.25 -8.18 1.86
C LEU A 546 34.74 -7.87 2.04
N ASP A 547 35.42 -8.56 2.95
CA ASP A 547 36.84 -8.30 3.24
C ASP A 547 37.81 -8.77 2.15
N THR A 548 37.33 -9.43 1.10
CA THR A 548 38.14 -9.71 -0.11
C THR A 548 37.94 -8.63 -1.19
N GLU A 549 36.77 -8.00 -1.24
CA GLU A 549 36.37 -7.07 -2.31
C GLU A 549 36.61 -5.59 -1.97
N ASN A 550 36.72 -5.23 -0.68
CA ASN A 550 36.71 -3.83 -0.23
C ASN A 550 38.07 -3.10 -0.32
N ASN A 551 39.12 -3.70 -0.88
CA ASN A 551 40.45 -3.11 -0.90
C ASN A 551 40.49 -1.75 -1.62
N ALA A 552 39.82 -1.63 -2.77
CA ALA A 552 39.75 -0.37 -3.52
C ALA A 552 39.05 0.76 -2.75
N ASP A 553 37.98 0.41 -2.01
CA ASP A 553 37.26 1.35 -1.13
C ASP A 553 38.17 1.84 0.01
N ILE A 554 38.93 0.93 0.64
CA ILE A 554 39.91 1.26 1.69
C ILE A 554 40.99 2.21 1.14
N THR A 555 41.54 1.92 -0.04
CA THR A 555 42.53 2.79 -0.69
C THR A 555 41.96 4.19 -0.95
N THR A 556 40.72 4.26 -1.48
CA THR A 556 40.03 5.52 -1.76
C THR A 556 39.79 6.33 -0.48
N TYR A 557 39.38 5.66 0.60
CA TYR A 557 39.22 6.28 1.92
C TYR A 557 40.54 6.87 2.43
N ILE A 558 41.62 6.10 2.39
CA ILE A 558 42.96 6.52 2.82
C ILE A 558 43.40 7.76 2.03
N GLN A 559 43.30 7.72 0.70
CA GLN A 559 43.66 8.83 -0.18
C GLN A 559 42.88 10.09 0.15
N THR A 560 41.56 9.97 0.30
CA THR A 560 40.66 11.07 0.65
C THR A 560 41.04 11.70 1.98
N ARG A 561 41.31 10.88 3.01
CA ARG A 561 41.67 11.39 4.34
C ARG A 561 43.01 12.14 4.36
N PHE A 562 43.94 11.78 3.47
CA PHE A 562 45.24 12.44 3.32
C PHE A 562 45.26 13.66 2.38
N SER A 563 44.21 13.87 1.58
CA SER A 563 44.13 14.87 0.51
C SER A 563 44.30 16.34 0.93
N GLY A 564 44.27 16.65 2.23
CA GLY A 564 44.49 18.01 2.76
C GLY A 564 45.81 18.20 3.54
N SER A 565 46.68 17.20 3.66
CA SER A 565 47.86 17.31 4.53
C SER A 565 49.13 16.60 4.04
N TYR A 566 49.05 15.61 3.13
CA TYR A 566 50.24 14.89 2.65
C TYR A 566 49.95 13.86 1.54
N THR A 567 50.78 13.77 0.50
CA THR A 567 50.74 12.74 -0.56
C THR A 567 51.95 11.79 -0.52
N ASP A 568 52.21 11.09 0.60
CA ASP A 568 53.08 9.90 0.53
C ASP A 568 52.30 8.77 -0.11
N ALA A 569 52.56 8.50 -1.38
CA ALA A 569 52.07 7.29 -2.02
C ALA A 569 52.56 6.03 -1.29
N GLN A 570 53.79 6.03 -0.76
CA GLN A 570 54.35 4.85 -0.08
C GLN A 570 53.68 4.56 1.27
N ILE A 571 53.39 5.57 2.09
CA ILE A 571 52.69 5.36 3.37
C ILE A 571 51.26 4.90 3.10
N GLN A 572 50.58 5.52 2.12
CA GLN A 572 49.23 5.12 1.74
C GLN A 572 49.18 3.66 1.26
N SER A 573 50.13 3.23 0.42
CA SER A 573 50.25 1.83 -0.02
C SER A 573 50.46 0.88 1.16
N ILE A 574 51.42 1.17 2.05
CA ILE A 574 51.70 0.30 3.22
C ILE A 574 50.45 0.12 4.08
N ILE A 575 49.70 1.19 4.34
CA ILE A 575 48.46 1.11 5.13
C ILE A 575 47.41 0.29 4.39
N SER A 576 47.23 0.52 3.08
CA SER A 576 46.26 -0.21 2.26
C SER A 576 46.55 -1.71 2.25
N ASP A 577 47.81 -2.09 2.03
CA ASP A 577 48.26 -3.49 1.99
C ASP A 577 48.13 -4.17 3.37
N SER A 578 48.34 -3.40 4.44
CA SER A 578 48.26 -3.90 5.82
C SER A 578 46.82 -3.99 6.36
N ALA A 579 45.86 -3.30 5.75
CA ALA A 579 44.49 -3.29 6.24
C ALA A 579 43.78 -4.64 6.08
N GLN A 580 44.19 -5.47 5.10
CA GLN A 580 43.68 -6.83 4.86
C GLN A 580 42.14 -6.96 4.94
N GLY A 581 41.44 -5.99 4.36
CA GLY A 581 39.98 -5.91 4.32
C GLY A 581 39.29 -5.40 5.59
N VAL A 582 40.05 -4.93 6.60
CA VAL A 582 39.54 -4.40 7.87
C VAL A 582 39.58 -2.87 7.85
N PHE A 583 38.47 -2.26 7.46
CA PHE A 583 38.33 -0.80 7.33
C PHE A 583 38.64 -0.06 8.63
N MET A 584 38.20 -0.59 9.78
CA MET A 584 38.51 0.02 11.08
C MET A 584 40.01 0.03 11.40
N TRP A 585 40.76 -0.97 10.97
CA TRP A 585 42.20 -0.98 11.15
C TRP A 585 42.82 0.20 10.37
N ALA A 586 42.42 0.36 9.10
CA ALA A 586 42.89 1.46 8.26
C ALA A 586 42.56 2.83 8.89
N HIS A 587 41.34 3.00 9.42
CA HIS A 587 40.95 4.24 10.11
C HIS A 587 41.86 4.57 11.30
N PHE A 588 42.08 3.62 12.21
CA PHE A 588 42.94 3.86 13.38
C PHE A 588 44.38 4.17 13.00
N VAL A 589 44.95 3.44 12.04
CA VAL A 589 46.32 3.68 11.59
C VAL A 589 46.44 5.04 10.90
N VAL A 590 45.45 5.44 10.10
CA VAL A 590 45.44 6.78 9.48
C VAL A 590 45.41 7.87 10.55
N GLU A 591 44.53 7.79 11.55
CA GLU A 591 44.46 8.79 12.63
C GLU A 591 45.76 8.83 13.45
N ARG A 592 46.36 7.67 13.74
CA ARG A 592 47.66 7.58 14.42
C ARG A 592 48.77 8.24 13.62
N VAL A 593 48.83 7.99 12.31
CA VAL A 593 49.80 8.62 11.41
C VAL A 593 49.61 10.13 11.35
N LEU A 594 48.36 10.61 11.30
CA LEU A 594 48.06 12.05 11.35
C LEU A 594 48.48 12.66 12.69
N GLN A 595 48.32 11.95 13.80
CA GLN A 595 48.79 12.40 15.11
C GLN A 595 50.32 12.52 15.19
N LEU A 596 51.06 11.49 14.77
CA LEU A 596 52.53 11.51 14.76
C LEU A 596 53.07 12.66 13.88
N LYS A 597 52.39 12.95 12.78
CA LYS A 597 52.73 14.11 11.93
C LYS A 597 52.51 15.44 12.64
N ARG A 598 51.38 15.60 13.35
CA ARG A 598 51.13 16.80 14.17
C ARG A 598 52.21 16.98 15.25
N GLN A 599 52.82 15.89 15.70
CA GLN A 599 53.94 15.88 16.64
C GLN A 599 55.32 16.10 15.97
N GLY A 600 55.38 16.24 14.64
CA GLY A 600 56.62 16.50 13.91
C GLY A 600 57.52 15.27 13.68
N GLU A 601 56.98 14.06 13.79
CA GLU A 601 57.77 12.82 13.71
C GLU A 601 58.27 12.51 12.29
N SER A 602 59.44 11.87 12.19
CA SER A 602 60.09 11.57 10.91
C SER A 602 59.36 10.47 10.12
N ARG A 603 59.50 10.50 8.78
CA ARG A 603 58.93 9.47 7.86
C ARG A 603 59.36 8.05 8.24
N GLY A 604 60.61 7.87 8.66
CA GLY A 604 61.13 6.56 9.07
C GLY A 604 60.45 6.03 10.34
N LYS A 605 60.22 6.91 11.33
CA LYS A 605 59.52 6.55 12.56
C LYS A 605 58.05 6.20 12.29
N ILE A 606 57.38 6.97 11.42
CA ILE A 606 56.00 6.69 11.00
C ILE A 606 55.91 5.31 10.32
N LYS A 607 56.79 5.00 9.37
CA LYS A 607 56.82 3.68 8.71
C LYS A 607 57.08 2.54 9.71
N THR A 608 57.95 2.78 10.69
CA THR A 608 58.27 1.81 11.74
C THR A 608 57.05 1.57 12.64
N GLU A 609 56.32 2.62 13.00
CA GLU A 609 55.10 2.52 13.80
C GLU A 609 54.01 1.71 13.08
N ILE A 610 53.78 1.98 11.78
CA ILE A 610 52.79 1.22 10.99
C ILE A 610 53.15 -0.27 10.98
N LYS A 611 54.42 -0.60 10.76
CA LYS A 611 54.89 -2.01 10.77
C LYS A 611 54.81 -2.68 12.14
N ARG A 612 54.90 -1.90 13.23
CA ARG A 612 54.74 -2.39 14.60
C ARG A 612 53.27 -2.49 15.02
N THR A 613 52.37 -1.87 14.28
CA THR A 613 50.95 -1.88 14.61
C THR A 613 50.41 -3.31 14.47
N PRO A 614 49.74 -3.85 15.49
CA PRO A 614 49.19 -5.19 15.42
C PRO A 614 48.19 -5.34 14.26
N GLN A 615 48.16 -6.51 13.62
CA GLN A 615 47.33 -6.76 12.45
C GLN A 615 45.86 -7.06 12.81
N THR A 616 45.60 -7.52 14.03
CA THR A 616 44.25 -7.79 14.52
C THR A 616 43.70 -6.57 15.24
N LEU A 617 42.38 -6.36 15.15
CA LEU A 617 41.72 -5.29 15.92
C LEU A 617 41.85 -5.54 17.43
N ASP A 618 41.83 -6.81 17.84
CA ASP A 618 42.01 -7.25 19.21
C ASP A 618 43.31 -6.77 19.85
N ASP A 619 44.43 -7.08 19.19
CA ASP A 619 45.74 -6.69 19.69
C ASP A 619 45.91 -5.16 19.66
N LEU A 620 45.29 -4.49 18.69
CA LEU A 620 45.25 -3.04 18.59
C LEU A 620 44.49 -2.44 19.78
N TYR A 621 43.30 -2.95 20.12
CA TYR A 621 42.54 -2.52 21.29
C TYR A 621 43.29 -2.78 22.59
N HIS A 622 43.92 -3.96 22.71
CA HIS A 622 44.73 -4.30 23.86
C HIS A 622 45.90 -3.31 24.04
N GLY A 623 46.61 -2.96 22.96
CA GLY A 623 47.66 -1.95 22.97
C GLY A 623 47.16 -0.56 23.37
N LEU A 624 45.99 -0.13 22.89
CA LEU A 624 45.37 1.14 23.27
C LEU A 624 45.06 1.18 24.78
N ILE A 625 44.42 0.14 25.32
CA ILE A 625 44.04 0.06 26.73
C ILE A 625 45.27 -0.04 27.64
N GLN A 626 46.33 -0.73 27.21
CA GLN A 626 47.58 -0.80 27.96
C GLN A 626 48.30 0.55 28.10
N GLY A 627 48.08 1.48 27.16
CA GLY A 627 48.69 2.81 27.18
C GLY A 627 47.99 3.84 28.07
N VAL A 628 46.89 3.48 28.74
CA VAL A 628 46.12 4.42 29.58
C VAL A 628 46.77 4.59 30.96
N GLU A 629 46.98 5.84 31.39
CA GLU A 629 47.55 6.18 32.70
C GLU A 629 46.73 5.60 33.87
N ASN A 630 45.40 5.77 33.84
CA ASN A 630 44.48 5.22 34.85
C ASN A 630 43.80 3.93 34.35
N ARG A 631 44.56 2.84 34.39
CA ARG A 631 44.13 1.54 33.87
C ARG A 631 42.93 0.94 34.61
N SER A 632 42.81 1.13 35.92
CA SER A 632 41.71 0.55 36.70
C SER A 632 40.37 1.18 36.30
N ASP A 633 40.31 2.51 36.19
CA ASP A 633 39.10 3.23 35.74
C ASP A 633 38.75 2.88 34.29
N ALA A 634 39.75 2.81 33.41
CA ALA A 634 39.54 2.44 32.01
C ALA A 634 38.93 1.04 31.88
N LEU A 635 39.46 0.07 32.62
CA LEU A 635 38.93 -1.30 32.63
C LEU A 635 37.51 -1.36 33.20
N ARG A 636 37.21 -0.61 34.27
CA ARG A 636 35.85 -0.56 34.85
C ARG A 636 34.85 0.07 33.89
N LEU A 637 35.21 1.17 33.23
CA LEU A 637 34.39 1.79 32.19
C LEU A 637 34.06 0.76 31.08
N MET A 638 35.06 0.02 30.61
CA MET A 638 34.87 -1.03 29.60
C MET A 638 33.95 -2.14 30.12
N GLN A 639 34.10 -2.55 31.38
CA GLN A 639 33.24 -3.58 31.99
C GLN A 639 31.78 -3.13 32.07
N TRP A 640 31.52 -1.91 32.54
CA TRP A 640 30.16 -1.37 32.62
C TRP A 640 29.51 -1.29 31.24
N ILE A 641 30.26 -0.85 30.24
CA ILE A 641 29.79 -0.76 28.85
C ILE A 641 29.59 -2.17 28.22
N CYS A 642 30.43 -3.15 28.55
CA CYS A 642 30.37 -4.51 27.98
C CYS A 642 29.30 -5.40 28.62
N PHE A 643 29.09 -5.28 29.93
CA PHE A 643 28.29 -6.22 30.73
C PHE A 643 26.94 -5.67 31.17
N SER A 644 26.62 -4.42 30.86
CA SER A 644 25.29 -3.88 31.10
C SER A 644 24.23 -4.63 30.27
N ILE A 645 23.06 -4.84 30.86
CA ILE A 645 21.94 -5.55 30.22
C ILE A 645 21.40 -4.77 29.00
N ARG A 646 21.48 -3.43 29.10
CA ARG A 646 21.12 -2.43 28.08
C ARG A 646 22.17 -1.30 28.10
N PRO A 647 22.18 -0.36 27.15
CA PRO A 647 23.06 0.79 27.22
C PRO A 647 22.75 1.59 28.49
N LEU A 648 23.80 1.98 29.21
CA LEU A 648 23.67 2.82 30.41
C LEU A 648 23.50 4.28 29.99
N THR A 649 22.64 5.02 30.68
CA THR A 649 22.60 6.47 30.55
C THR A 649 23.88 7.10 31.10
N THR A 650 24.15 8.34 30.74
CA THR A 650 25.28 9.10 31.32
C THR A 650 25.23 9.10 32.85
N ASP A 651 24.06 9.40 33.42
CA ASP A 651 23.82 9.43 34.86
C ASP A 651 24.09 8.06 35.50
N GLU A 652 23.53 7.00 34.93
CA GLU A 652 23.74 5.64 35.43
C GLU A 652 25.22 5.27 35.43
N LEU A 653 25.96 5.64 34.38
CA LEU A 653 27.38 5.36 34.29
C LEU A 653 28.20 6.16 35.29
N GLN A 654 27.87 7.44 35.53
CA GLN A 654 28.55 8.27 36.52
C GLN A 654 28.46 7.64 37.92
N TRP A 655 27.27 7.20 38.31
CA TRP A 655 27.06 6.48 39.56
C TRP A 655 27.76 5.13 39.57
N ALA A 656 27.71 4.37 38.48
CA ALA A 656 28.36 3.07 38.37
C ALA A 656 29.89 3.15 38.47
N MET A 657 30.49 4.27 38.05
CA MET A 657 31.92 4.53 38.19
C MET A 657 32.31 4.94 39.62
N ALA A 658 31.45 5.67 40.32
CA ALA A 658 31.69 6.16 41.69
C ALA A 658 31.38 5.12 42.78
N VAL A 659 30.33 4.30 42.61
CA VAL A 659 29.89 3.31 43.60
C VAL A 659 30.67 2.02 43.42
N GLN A 660 31.65 1.77 44.29
CA GLN A 660 32.56 0.62 44.19
C GLN A 660 32.48 -0.31 45.42
N PRO A 661 32.54 -1.65 45.24
CA PRO A 661 32.44 -2.61 46.36
C PRO A 661 33.60 -2.53 47.35
N ASP A 662 34.77 -2.06 46.91
CA ASP A 662 36.02 -1.97 47.66
C ASP A 662 36.22 -0.59 48.32
N ARG A 663 35.29 0.36 48.12
CA ARG A 663 35.41 1.72 48.64
C ARG A 663 34.52 2.00 49.84
N THR A 664 34.98 2.93 50.65
CA THR A 664 34.45 3.23 51.99
C THR A 664 33.35 4.28 52.02
N HIS A 665 32.83 4.72 50.87
CA HIS A 665 31.78 5.74 50.83
C HIS A 665 30.51 5.21 51.48
N LYS A 666 30.01 5.93 52.49
CA LYS A 666 28.86 5.53 53.32
C LYS A 666 27.54 6.16 52.87
N SER A 667 27.59 7.11 51.93
CA SER A 667 26.42 7.80 51.38
C SER A 667 26.61 8.19 49.92
N LEU A 668 25.50 8.48 49.23
CA LEU A 668 25.52 9.00 47.85
C LEU A 668 26.16 10.40 47.77
N GLU A 669 26.02 11.20 48.82
CA GLU A 669 26.68 12.51 48.93
C GLU A 669 28.20 12.36 48.98
N GLU A 670 28.73 11.40 49.75
CA GLU A 670 30.16 11.10 49.79
C GLU A 670 30.68 10.62 48.43
N CYS A 671 29.87 9.86 47.67
CA CYS A 671 30.22 9.47 46.31
C CYS A 671 30.27 10.67 45.37
N GLN A 672 29.29 11.59 45.42
CA GLN A 672 29.25 12.77 44.54
C GLN A 672 30.44 13.72 44.74
N HIS A 673 30.96 13.81 45.96
CA HIS A 673 32.13 14.62 46.29
C HIS A 673 33.46 13.87 46.11
N SER A 674 33.44 12.61 45.67
CA SER A 674 34.65 11.83 45.41
C SER A 674 35.33 12.24 44.11
N GLU A 675 36.65 12.01 44.02
CA GLU A 675 37.43 12.24 42.79
C GLU A 675 37.01 11.32 41.61
N ASP A 676 36.30 10.24 41.91
CA ASP A 676 35.84 9.26 40.92
C ASP A 676 34.46 9.60 40.32
N PHE A 677 33.70 10.50 40.95
CA PHE A 677 32.44 10.97 40.40
C PHE A 677 32.71 11.95 39.26
N ILE A 678 32.26 11.58 38.07
CA ILE A 678 32.49 12.38 36.88
C ILE A 678 31.40 13.46 36.84
N ALA A 679 31.74 14.72 37.05
CA ALA A 679 30.77 15.82 36.91
C ALA A 679 30.25 15.97 35.47
N ASP A 680 28.96 16.31 35.32
CA ASP A 680 28.23 16.37 34.03
C ASP A 680 28.97 17.09 32.91
N GLU A 681 29.61 18.23 33.23
CA GLU A 681 30.31 19.07 32.25
C GLU A 681 31.54 18.38 31.60
N ASN A 682 32.05 17.31 32.20
CA ASN A 682 33.27 16.62 31.75
C ASN A 682 33.05 15.15 31.38
N VAL A 683 31.82 14.62 31.42
CA VAL A 683 31.53 13.20 31.20
C VAL A 683 32.03 12.71 29.84
N ASP A 684 31.72 13.43 28.76
CA ASP A 684 32.16 13.08 27.40
C ASP A 684 33.70 13.02 27.29
N ARG A 685 34.38 14.03 27.83
CA ARG A 685 35.84 14.10 27.80
C ARG A 685 36.47 12.98 28.63
N ARG A 686 35.92 12.68 29.80
CA ARG A 686 36.42 11.61 30.68
C ARG A 686 36.21 10.24 30.06
N ILE A 687 35.03 9.97 29.48
CA ILE A 687 34.75 8.73 28.75
C ILE A 687 35.71 8.56 27.58
N LYS A 688 35.90 9.60 26.75
CA LYS A 688 36.86 9.56 25.63
C LYS A 688 38.30 9.33 26.10
N THR A 689 38.69 9.93 27.22
CA THR A 689 40.05 9.76 27.76
C THR A 689 40.27 8.35 28.29
N LEU A 690 39.37 7.85 29.15
CA LEU A 690 39.47 6.52 29.74
C LEU A 690 39.31 5.39 28.71
N SER A 691 38.54 5.63 27.65
CA SER A 691 38.33 4.65 26.58
C SER A 691 39.29 4.76 25.41
N CYS A 692 40.23 5.72 25.42
CA CYS A 692 41.04 6.08 24.24
C CYS A 692 40.20 6.42 22.99
N GLY A 693 39.01 6.99 23.18
CA GLY A 693 38.07 7.30 22.12
C GLY A 693 37.32 6.08 21.57
N LEU A 694 37.40 4.93 22.23
CA LEU A 694 36.63 3.73 21.84
C LEU A 694 35.18 3.78 22.30
N ALA A 695 34.83 4.68 23.22
CA ALA A 695 33.47 4.92 23.67
C ALA A 695 33.00 6.35 23.34
N GLU A 696 31.70 6.47 23.10
CA GLU A 696 31.00 7.70 22.76
C GLU A 696 29.67 7.82 23.51
N ILE A 697 29.19 9.05 23.64
CA ILE A 697 27.84 9.35 24.13
C ILE A 697 26.94 9.58 22.91
N VAL A 698 25.82 8.88 22.88
CA VAL A 698 24.85 8.97 21.78
C VAL A 698 23.49 9.36 22.33
N ALA A 699 22.82 10.28 21.62
CA ALA A 699 21.46 10.66 21.95
C ALA A 699 20.52 9.45 21.81
N SER A 700 19.73 9.19 22.84
CA SER A 700 18.58 8.28 22.82
C SER A 700 17.28 9.07 22.96
N THR A 701 16.15 8.42 22.74
CA THR A 701 14.81 9.01 22.88
C THR A 701 14.49 9.49 24.30
N THR A 702 15.10 8.88 25.32
CA THR A 702 14.84 9.19 26.74
C THR A 702 15.99 9.95 27.41
N ALA A 703 17.24 9.50 27.23
CA ALA A 703 18.44 10.12 27.79
C ALA A 703 19.68 9.77 26.97
N PRO A 704 20.77 10.56 27.01
CA PRO A 704 22.02 10.19 26.37
C PRO A 704 22.57 8.89 26.95
N VAL A 705 22.96 7.95 26.08
CA VAL A 705 23.50 6.64 26.47
C VAL A 705 24.94 6.49 26.04
N VAL A 706 25.71 5.72 26.80
CA VAL A 706 27.12 5.47 26.53
C VAL A 706 27.27 4.15 25.78
N GLN A 707 27.99 4.19 24.66
CA GLN A 707 28.26 3.01 23.83
C GLN A 707 29.68 3.02 23.27
N PHE A 708 30.04 1.96 22.54
CA PHE A 708 31.31 1.89 21.81
C PHE A 708 31.10 2.51 20.44
N ILE A 709 32.12 3.19 19.93
CA ILE A 709 32.11 3.78 18.58
C ILE A 709 31.91 2.72 17.49
N HIS A 710 32.29 1.47 17.78
CA HIS A 710 32.12 0.35 16.88
C HIS A 710 32.06 -0.96 17.67
N GLN A 711 31.22 -1.89 17.24
CA GLN A 711 31.03 -3.17 17.93
C GLN A 711 32.24 -4.11 17.90
N THR A 712 33.23 -3.82 17.05
CA THR A 712 34.49 -4.58 17.00
C THR A 712 35.23 -4.57 18.33
N VAL A 713 35.08 -3.49 19.10
CA VAL A 713 35.68 -3.35 20.45
C VAL A 713 35.22 -4.48 21.37
N GLN A 714 34.03 -5.04 21.13
CA GLN A 714 33.47 -6.16 21.87
C GLN A 714 33.61 -7.51 21.13
N ALA A 715 33.57 -7.49 19.80
CA ALA A 715 33.55 -8.67 18.93
C ALA A 715 34.86 -9.42 18.81
N GLY A 716 35.96 -8.75 19.10
CA GLY A 716 37.27 -9.35 19.04
C GLY A 716 37.43 -10.44 20.11
N GLY A 717 37.58 -11.70 19.68
CA GLY A 717 38.22 -12.70 20.52
C GLY A 717 39.71 -12.55 20.24
N PRO A 718 40.55 -12.11 21.20
CA PRO A 718 40.75 -12.59 22.55
C PRO A 718 40.35 -11.60 23.65
N VAL A 719 39.36 -10.71 23.44
CA VAL A 719 38.76 -9.99 24.57
C VAL A 719 38.09 -10.97 25.55
N LYS A 720 37.67 -12.19 25.16
CA LYS A 720 37.34 -13.26 26.13
C LYS A 720 38.54 -13.75 26.98
N ILE A 721 39.77 -13.71 26.45
CA ILE A 721 40.99 -14.13 27.15
C ILE A 721 41.62 -12.96 27.95
N SER A 722 41.51 -11.73 27.45
CA SER A 722 41.81 -10.52 28.24
C SER A 722 40.69 -10.19 29.25
N LEU A 723 39.47 -10.68 29.06
CA LEU A 723 38.39 -10.61 30.06
C LEU A 723 38.59 -11.61 31.19
N ALA A 724 39.17 -12.79 30.93
CA ALA A 724 39.66 -13.65 32.00
C ALA A 724 40.75 -12.96 32.83
N ALA A 725 41.61 -12.14 32.20
CA ALA A 725 42.55 -11.26 32.91
C ALA A 725 41.86 -10.09 33.66
N LEU A 726 40.74 -9.56 33.15
CA LEU A 726 39.88 -8.59 33.85
C LEU A 726 39.14 -9.20 35.06
N CYS A 727 38.74 -10.48 34.98
CA CYS A 727 38.09 -11.21 36.08
C CYS A 727 39.08 -11.69 37.15
N HIS A 728 40.36 -11.88 36.83
CA HIS A 728 41.35 -12.32 37.82
C HIS A 728 41.56 -11.32 38.97
N ASN A 729 41.31 -10.02 38.76
CA ASN A 729 41.34 -9.02 39.82
C ASN A 729 40.09 -9.04 40.74
N VAL A 730 39.02 -9.76 40.37
CA VAL A 730 37.81 -9.92 41.22
C VAL A 730 37.96 -11.11 42.18
N MET A 731 38.84 -12.07 41.89
CA MET A 731 39.07 -13.26 42.73
C MET A 731 39.92 -13.01 43.99
N GLY A 732 40.33 -11.77 44.26
CA GLY A 732 40.86 -11.37 45.57
C GLY A 732 39.82 -11.36 46.70
N VAL A 733 38.51 -11.45 46.35
CA VAL A 733 37.40 -11.46 47.31
C VAL A 733 36.89 -12.89 47.62
N SER A 734 37.53 -13.94 47.08
CA SER A 734 37.11 -15.33 47.30
C SER A 734 37.87 -16.02 48.44
N ARG A 735 37.63 -15.58 49.68
CA ARG A 735 37.88 -16.42 50.88
C ARG A 735 36.66 -16.66 51.76
N GLU A 736 35.52 -16.02 51.52
CA GLU A 736 34.31 -16.23 52.34
C GLU A 736 33.14 -16.92 51.63
N VAL A 737 33.06 -16.92 50.29
CA VAL A 737 31.96 -17.58 49.56
C VAL A 737 32.18 -19.10 49.39
N GLY A 738 33.40 -19.59 49.64
CA GLY A 738 33.79 -21.01 49.49
C GLY A 738 33.34 -21.97 50.60
N ARG A 739 32.60 -21.51 51.63
CA ARG A 739 32.06 -22.39 52.69
C ARG A 739 30.55 -22.65 52.62
N GLY A 740 29.83 -22.04 51.67
CA GLY A 740 28.38 -22.24 51.53
C GLY A 740 27.92 -23.34 50.56
N SER A 741 28.78 -23.80 49.64
CA SER A 741 28.35 -24.64 48.50
C SER A 741 28.62 -26.14 48.67
N ARG A 742 28.58 -26.70 49.89
CA ARG A 742 28.62 -28.16 50.10
C ARG A 742 27.30 -28.79 50.54
N ASN A 743 26.24 -28.02 50.75
CA ASN A 743 24.91 -28.55 51.00
C ASN A 743 23.91 -27.71 50.22
N ILE A 744 23.48 -28.20 49.05
CA ILE A 744 22.13 -28.09 48.46
C ILE A 744 22.22 -28.88 47.14
N SER A 745 22.22 -30.20 47.29
CA SER A 745 21.58 -31.09 46.33
C SER A 745 20.25 -31.49 46.96
N GLU A 746 19.18 -31.50 46.15
CA GLU A 746 17.83 -31.98 46.49
C GLU A 746 17.02 -31.10 47.46
N ARG A 747 16.08 -30.31 46.92
CA ARG A 747 14.64 -30.48 47.18
C ARG A 747 13.79 -29.46 46.41
N SER A 748 12.61 -29.96 46.07
CA SER A 748 11.53 -29.40 45.27
C SER A 748 10.83 -28.16 45.86
N SER A 749 9.95 -27.61 45.02
CA SER A 749 8.70 -26.89 45.31
C SER A 749 8.75 -25.42 45.75
N GLY A 750 8.24 -24.58 44.82
CA GLY A 750 7.39 -23.41 44.99
C GLY A 750 7.46 -22.58 46.28
N SER A 751 7.80 -21.29 46.13
CA SER A 751 7.17 -20.20 46.88
C SER A 751 7.39 -18.88 46.14
N ALA A 752 6.32 -18.13 45.95
CA ALA A 752 6.31 -16.78 45.43
C ALA A 752 7.07 -15.82 46.36
N TRP A 753 7.88 -14.92 45.80
CA TRP A 753 8.40 -13.76 46.52
C TRP A 753 7.56 -12.55 46.14
N MET A 754 6.62 -12.22 47.03
CA MET A 754 5.95 -10.91 47.10
C MET A 754 7.01 -9.83 47.35
N VAL A 755 6.98 -8.79 46.53
CA VAL A 755 7.74 -7.56 46.75
C VAL A 755 6.92 -6.68 47.69
N ASP A 756 7.35 -6.61 48.95
CA ASP A 756 6.89 -5.60 49.90
C ASP A 756 7.42 -4.23 49.47
N ARG A 757 6.49 -3.32 49.16
CA ARG A 757 6.76 -1.89 49.02
C ARG A 757 6.98 -1.29 50.42
N ALA A 758 8.18 -0.82 50.70
CA ALA A 758 8.42 0.13 51.79
C ALA A 758 8.21 1.58 51.28
N PRO A 759 7.68 2.49 52.12
CA PRO A 759 7.20 3.79 51.66
C PRO A 759 8.29 4.87 51.70
N ARG A 760 8.39 5.64 50.61
CA ARG A 760 8.31 7.11 50.59
C ARG A 760 8.22 7.61 49.16
#